data_AF-G3PH10-F1
#
_entry.id   AF-G3PH10-F1
#
_cell.length_a   1.000
_cell.length_b   1.000
_cell.length_c   1.000
_cell.angle_alpha   90.00
_cell.angle_beta   90.00
_cell.angle_gamma   90.00
#
_symmetry.space_group_name_H-M   'P 1'
#
loop_
_entity.id
_entity.type
_entity.pdbx_description
1 polymer ?
#
loop_
_entity_poly.entity_id
_entity_poly.type
_entity_poly.pdbx_seq_one_letter_code
_entity_poly.pdbx_strand_id
1 'polypeptide(L)'
;LQLSDAPITGMLDTESPAMESNGDAFLPDLPVIGQTSPNEHTSSPELGSVEKAVEQFQIASAQLFQVEQPPPPPQPAEEEEPPQPPAEYRPEPGEPEPEGQEMTDVMEIEEPAKEATEEAIALEPSEFEKLFKQCEDNPEDFNGWVYLLQFVEQENYLTAVRSAFDAFFLRYPYCYGYWKKYADIEKKHENIQVAEEVYRRGLQAIPLSVDLWLHYLTYIKENSDLSDPETEGRIRAAHEHAVLAAGTDFRSDRLWESYINWETEQEKLANVTAIYDRVLGIPTQLYSQHFQRFKDHVQNNNPKHFLSEEEFVQLRLELSKASLLAMIGEVEETPIASEDLPPGMDDLVDPAKRVTEIENMRHKVIEVRQEVFNHNEHEVSKRWAFEEGIKRPYFHVKSLEKTQLNNWKEYLDFEIENGIPERVVVLFERCLIACALYEEFWTKYAKYLEGYSIDGVRHVYKKACSTHLPRKPAIHLLWAAFEEQQGNVEEARSILKSLEDVVPGLAMVRLRRVSLERRHGNLEEAEGLLREAMESAKNVTETSFYAVKLARQMMKVQRSLSKARKVLLDAIERDQTSPKLFLNLLELEYSGDVAQNEAEILACFDRALQSQMPLESRLLFCQRKVEFLEDFGSDINVLVAAYEENEKLQKESESSKRKAENGSQEPDAKRQRMEDGTLGDVSAAADPNASSAAYNSWYQQYGGWGQNSWGQYNQYAQYNQYYPPPPT
;
A
#
# COMPACT_ATOMS: atom_id res chain seq x y z
N LEU A 1 32.28 -27.52 -66.91
CA LEU A 1 31.14 -27.35 -67.85
C LEU A 1 30.27 -26.26 -67.23
N GLN A 2 30.25 -24.98 -67.60
CA GLN A 2 30.74 -24.10 -68.69
C GLN A 2 31.21 -22.80 -67.95
N LEU A 3 32.42 -22.20 -68.11
CA LEU A 3 32.90 -21.22 -69.14
C LEU A 3 31.78 -20.28 -69.63
N SER A 4 31.87 -18.95 -69.74
CA SER A 4 32.89 -17.89 -69.71
C SER A 4 32.06 -16.56 -69.66
N ASP A 5 32.52 -15.36 -69.27
CA ASP A 5 33.47 -14.49 -69.96
C ASP A 5 33.74 -13.22 -69.13
N ALA A 6 34.93 -12.66 -69.37
CA ALA A 6 35.54 -11.52 -68.70
C ALA A 6 35.30 -10.20 -69.52
N PRO A 7 36.14 -9.13 -69.48
CA PRO A 7 36.23 -8.10 -68.42
C PRO A 7 36.49 -6.64 -68.93
N ILE A 8 36.86 -5.72 -68.02
CA ILE A 8 37.70 -4.49 -68.18
C ILE A 8 37.09 -3.20 -68.79
N THR A 9 37.24 -2.08 -68.07
CA THR A 9 37.78 -0.73 -68.43
C THR A 9 37.22 0.31 -67.43
N GLY A 10 37.91 1.32 -66.87
CA GLY A 10 39.29 1.81 -66.90
C GLY A 10 39.34 3.27 -66.34
N MET A 11 40.39 3.57 -65.56
CA MET A 11 41.12 4.86 -65.36
C MET A 11 40.47 6.08 -64.63
N LEU A 12 41.03 6.52 -63.48
CA LEU A 12 42.01 7.64 -63.20
C LEU A 12 41.35 9.04 -63.29
N ASP A 13 41.54 10.07 -62.44
CA ASP A 13 42.44 10.42 -61.34
C ASP A 13 41.87 11.69 -60.62
N THR A 14 42.52 12.11 -59.52
CA THR A 14 42.67 13.47 -58.92
C THR A 14 41.97 13.85 -57.59
N GLU A 15 42.83 13.92 -56.54
CA GLU A 15 43.00 14.93 -55.47
C GLU A 15 42.00 15.10 -54.28
N SER A 16 42.56 15.00 -53.07
CA SER A 16 42.02 15.20 -51.69
C SER A 16 41.94 16.69 -51.27
N PRO A 17 41.66 17.09 -49.99
CA PRO A 17 41.05 16.44 -48.82
C PRO A 17 39.94 17.29 -48.11
N ALA A 18 39.21 16.74 -47.12
CA ALA A 18 38.89 17.34 -45.79
C ALA A 18 37.55 16.90 -45.16
N MET A 19 37.66 16.59 -43.85
CA MET A 19 36.71 16.77 -42.72
C MET A 19 35.41 15.95 -42.60
N GLU A 20 35.46 15.06 -41.60
CA GLU A 20 34.54 14.89 -40.46
C GLU A 20 33.01 14.77 -40.70
N SER A 21 32.45 13.60 -40.31
CA SER A 21 31.44 13.51 -39.25
C SER A 21 30.67 12.18 -39.32
N ASN A 22 30.85 11.35 -38.28
CA ASN A 22 29.89 10.43 -37.65
C ASN A 22 29.08 9.48 -38.54
N GLY A 23 29.56 8.23 -38.59
CA GLY A 23 28.76 7.06 -38.91
C GLY A 23 28.03 6.52 -37.68
N ASP A 24 26.70 6.53 -37.76
CA ASP A 24 25.80 5.62 -37.08
C ASP A 24 26.19 4.16 -37.34
N ALA A 25 26.17 3.33 -36.29
CA ALA A 25 25.91 1.89 -36.41
C ALA A 25 25.80 1.18 -35.04
N PHE A 26 24.57 0.76 -34.73
CA PHE A 26 24.16 -0.48 -34.06
C PHE A 26 24.36 -0.65 -32.54
N LEU A 27 23.32 -0.22 -31.81
CA LEU A 27 22.89 -0.77 -30.52
C LEU A 27 21.93 -1.96 -30.76
N PRO A 28 21.97 -3.03 -29.95
CA PRO A 28 20.95 -4.08 -29.96
C PRO A 28 19.69 -3.66 -29.18
N ASP A 29 18.54 -4.03 -29.74
CA ASP A 29 17.17 -3.72 -29.31
C ASP A 29 16.83 -4.10 -27.86
N LEU A 30 16.25 -3.14 -27.13
CA LEU A 30 15.32 -3.34 -26.02
C LEU A 30 14.00 -2.65 -26.39
N PRO A 31 12.83 -3.21 -26.04
CA PRO A 31 11.57 -2.84 -26.67
C PRO A 31 11.14 -1.43 -26.29
N VAL A 32 11.06 -0.57 -27.30
CA VAL A 32 10.44 0.75 -27.25
C VAL A 32 8.93 0.56 -27.21
N ILE A 33 8.30 0.87 -26.07
CA ILE A 33 6.85 1.10 -26.02
C ILE A 33 6.60 2.44 -26.69
N GLY A 34 5.98 2.39 -27.86
CA GLY A 34 5.70 3.55 -28.70
C GLY A 34 4.80 4.56 -28.00
N GLN A 35 5.20 5.83 -28.10
CA GLN A 35 4.31 6.97 -27.95
C GLN A 35 3.15 6.83 -28.95
N THR A 36 1.93 6.68 -28.44
CA THR A 36 0.71 6.97 -29.20
C THR A 36 0.08 8.21 -28.59
N SER A 37 -0.17 9.21 -29.44
CA SER A 37 -0.86 10.44 -29.08
C SER A 37 -2.33 10.15 -28.69
N PRO A 38 -2.98 11.03 -27.90
CA PRO A 38 -4.22 10.73 -27.22
C PRO A 38 -5.43 11.02 -28.12
N ASN A 39 -6.19 9.99 -28.48
CA ASN A 39 -7.65 10.01 -28.64
C ASN A 39 -8.12 8.71 -29.30
N GLU A 40 -8.71 7.83 -28.50
CA GLU A 40 -9.93 7.09 -28.83
C GLU A 40 -10.43 6.43 -27.54
N HIS A 41 -11.43 7.06 -26.91
CA HIS A 41 -12.15 6.46 -25.78
C HIS A 41 -12.87 5.20 -26.27
N THR A 42 -12.24 4.05 -26.11
CA THR A 42 -12.96 2.78 -25.99
C THR A 42 -13.30 2.59 -24.52
N SER A 43 -14.47 3.07 -24.10
CA SER A 43 -15.05 2.73 -22.80
C SER A 43 -15.36 1.23 -22.80
N SER A 44 -14.41 0.41 -22.32
CA SER A 44 -14.67 -1.00 -22.03
C SER A 44 -15.59 -1.08 -20.81
N PRO A 45 -16.69 -1.86 -20.85
CA PRO A 45 -17.59 -2.01 -19.70
C PRO A 45 -16.89 -2.59 -18.45
N GLU A 46 -15.76 -3.28 -18.60
CA GLU A 46 -14.95 -3.84 -17.51
C GLU A 46 -14.19 -2.76 -16.72
N LEU A 47 -13.67 -1.72 -17.40
CA LEU A 47 -12.98 -0.61 -16.74
C LEU A 47 -13.92 0.15 -15.78
N GLY A 48 -15.15 0.41 -16.24
CA GLY A 48 -16.17 1.08 -15.43
C GLY A 48 -16.72 0.23 -14.29
N SER A 49 -16.51 -1.08 -14.29
CA SER A 49 -16.94 -2.01 -13.22
C SER A 49 -15.97 -1.96 -12.04
N VAL A 50 -14.66 -1.89 -12.30
CA VAL A 50 -13.63 -1.81 -11.24
C VAL A 50 -13.62 -0.45 -10.58
N GLU A 51 -13.71 0.62 -11.36
CA GLU A 51 -13.84 1.98 -10.84
C GLU A 51 -15.10 2.08 -9.97
N LYS A 52 -16.23 1.54 -10.44
CA LYS A 52 -17.45 1.45 -9.62
C LYS A 52 -17.29 0.59 -8.39
N ALA A 53 -16.49 -0.49 -8.41
CA ALA A 53 -16.25 -1.31 -7.22
C ALA A 53 -15.44 -0.54 -6.17
N VAL A 54 -14.38 0.13 -6.60
CA VAL A 54 -13.49 0.94 -5.74
C VAL A 54 -14.25 2.16 -5.24
N GLU A 55 -14.99 2.85 -6.11
CA GLU A 55 -15.88 3.94 -5.74
C GLU A 55 -16.98 3.44 -4.83
N GLN A 56 -17.70 2.35 -5.12
CA GLN A 56 -18.74 1.80 -4.25
C GLN A 56 -18.18 1.43 -2.89
N PHE A 57 -16.94 0.93 -2.81
CA PHE A 57 -16.29 0.67 -1.53
C PHE A 57 -15.97 1.97 -0.78
N GLN A 58 -15.38 2.97 -1.47
CA GLN A 58 -15.09 4.29 -0.91
C GLN A 58 -16.36 5.07 -0.53
N ILE A 59 -17.41 4.96 -1.33
CA ILE A 59 -18.72 5.56 -1.22
C ILE A 59 -19.52 4.86 -0.13
N ALA A 60 -19.51 3.53 -0.02
CA ALA A 60 -20.12 2.81 1.10
C ALA A 60 -19.47 3.23 2.43
N SER A 61 -18.16 3.47 2.42
CA SER A 61 -17.44 4.06 3.57
C SER A 61 -17.75 5.55 3.81
N ALA A 62 -18.17 6.31 2.79
CA ALA A 62 -18.41 7.76 2.88
C ALA A 62 -19.90 8.16 3.06
N GLN A 63 -20.85 7.43 2.47
CA GLN A 63 -22.30 7.72 2.45
C GLN A 63 -23.00 7.44 3.76
N LEU A 64 -22.43 6.59 4.63
CA LEU A 64 -22.84 6.48 6.05
C LEU A 64 -22.89 7.85 6.75
N PHE A 65 -22.22 8.89 6.21
CA PHE A 65 -21.86 10.12 6.89
C PHE A 65 -22.34 11.44 6.29
N GLN A 66 -23.24 11.43 5.30
CA GLN A 66 -23.96 12.67 4.98
C GLN A 66 -25.01 12.93 6.07
N VAL A 67 -24.66 13.79 7.03
CA VAL A 67 -25.67 14.58 7.74
C VAL A 67 -26.36 15.42 6.66
N GLU A 68 -27.66 15.24 6.44
CA GLU A 68 -28.44 16.22 5.69
C GLU A 68 -28.24 17.57 6.39
N GLN A 69 -27.40 18.44 5.81
CA GLN A 69 -27.39 19.84 6.21
C GLN A 69 -28.75 20.41 5.82
N PRO A 70 -29.50 21.03 6.75
CA PRO A 70 -30.68 21.77 6.37
C PRO A 70 -30.28 22.82 5.33
N PRO A 71 -31.14 23.11 4.33
CA PRO A 71 -30.80 24.03 3.26
C PRO A 71 -30.35 25.36 3.86
N PRO A 72 -29.27 25.97 3.34
CA PRO A 72 -28.79 27.25 3.84
C PRO A 72 -29.94 28.27 3.73
N PRO A 73 -30.11 29.16 4.73
CA PRO A 73 -31.16 30.16 4.70
C PRO A 73 -31.05 30.98 3.41
N PRO A 74 -32.18 31.35 2.78
CA PRO A 74 -32.18 32.06 1.52
C PRO A 74 -31.33 33.33 1.62
N GLN A 75 -30.37 33.46 0.70
CA GLN A 75 -29.52 34.64 0.60
C GLN A 75 -30.41 35.89 0.45
N PRO A 76 -30.15 36.98 1.19
CA PRO A 76 -30.88 38.22 1.02
C PRO A 76 -30.64 38.74 -0.41
N ALA A 77 -31.73 39.16 -1.06
CA ALA A 77 -31.73 39.68 -2.41
C ALA A 77 -30.71 40.82 -2.58
N GLU A 78 -30.03 40.81 -3.73
CA GLU A 78 -29.14 41.88 -4.19
C GLU A 78 -29.88 43.23 -4.14
N GLU A 79 -29.48 44.11 -3.23
CA GLU A 79 -29.86 45.52 -3.27
C GLU A 79 -28.98 46.25 -4.30
N GLU A 80 -29.65 46.94 -5.23
CA GLU A 80 -29.05 47.78 -6.27
C GLU A 80 -28.08 48.83 -5.70
N GLU A 81 -26.90 48.94 -6.30
CA GLU A 81 -25.92 50.00 -6.00
C GLU A 81 -26.50 51.42 -6.22
N PRO A 82 -26.38 52.35 -5.26
CA PRO A 82 -26.63 53.77 -5.50
C PRO A 82 -25.37 54.46 -6.05
N PRO A 83 -25.51 55.56 -6.83
CA PRO A 83 -24.40 56.16 -7.56
C PRO A 83 -23.50 57.05 -6.68
N GLN A 84 -22.24 57.16 -7.10
CA GLN A 84 -21.14 57.92 -6.45
C GLN A 84 -21.44 59.42 -6.23
N PRO A 85 -20.87 60.06 -5.18
CA PRO A 85 -20.94 61.51 -4.98
C PRO A 85 -19.70 62.25 -5.53
N PRO A 86 -19.80 63.57 -5.82
CA PRO A 86 -18.63 64.39 -6.11
C PRO A 86 -18.14 65.24 -4.92
N ALA A 87 -16.80 65.35 -4.87
CA ALA A 87 -15.86 66.28 -4.24
C ALA A 87 -16.31 67.41 -3.27
N GLU A 88 -15.54 67.55 -2.18
CA GLU A 88 -14.59 68.66 -1.85
C GLU A 88 -14.64 69.24 -0.40
N TYR A 89 -13.43 69.56 0.10
CA TYR A 89 -13.02 70.48 1.20
C TYR A 89 -12.77 70.02 2.66
N ARG A 90 -11.51 70.28 3.09
CA ARG A 90 -10.84 70.27 4.43
C ARG A 90 -11.09 71.64 5.13
N PRO A 91 -10.99 71.90 6.47
CA PRO A 91 -9.95 71.42 7.42
C PRO A 91 -10.32 71.21 8.93
N GLU A 92 -9.34 70.68 9.69
CA GLU A 92 -9.26 70.48 11.17
C GLU A 92 -9.19 71.82 12.00
N PRO A 93 -8.85 71.88 13.32
CA PRO A 93 -8.68 70.87 14.42
C PRO A 93 -9.27 71.28 15.80
N GLY A 94 -9.23 70.38 16.82
CA GLY A 94 -9.18 70.80 18.23
C GLY A 94 -9.80 69.85 19.28
N GLU A 95 -8.95 69.19 20.08
CA GLU A 95 -9.18 68.77 21.49
C GLU A 95 -9.25 70.02 22.42
N PRO A 96 -9.64 69.98 23.74
CA PRO A 96 -9.64 68.84 24.68
C PRO A 96 -10.85 68.74 25.67
N GLU A 97 -10.88 67.66 26.47
CA GLU A 97 -11.71 67.48 27.69
C GLU A 97 -11.36 68.54 28.78
N PRO A 98 -12.16 68.75 29.86
CA PRO A 98 -12.06 67.91 31.08
C PRO A 98 -13.30 67.84 32.04
N GLU A 99 -13.16 67.01 33.10
CA GLU A 99 -13.75 67.10 34.47
C GLU A 99 -15.29 66.99 34.64
N GLY A 100 -15.90 66.23 35.57
CA GLY A 100 -15.47 65.61 36.83
C GLY A 100 -16.41 66.01 37.99
N GLN A 101 -16.80 65.05 38.86
CA GLN A 101 -17.44 65.17 40.20
C GLN A 101 -19.00 65.30 40.28
N GLU A 102 -19.75 64.72 41.23
CA GLU A 102 -19.47 63.85 42.41
C GLU A 102 -20.81 63.33 43.03
N MET A 103 -20.68 62.21 43.78
CA MET A 103 -21.38 61.79 45.03
C MET A 103 -22.90 61.55 45.06
N THR A 104 -23.55 60.59 45.76
CA THR A 104 -23.31 59.33 46.54
C THR A 104 -24.37 59.31 47.66
N ASP A 105 -25.00 58.15 47.91
CA ASP A 105 -25.51 57.63 49.20
C ASP A 105 -26.11 56.24 48.88
N VAL A 106 -25.69 55.03 49.29
CA VAL A 106 -24.97 54.40 50.44
C VAL A 106 -25.91 53.72 51.47
N MET A 107 -25.58 52.44 51.74
CA MET A 107 -25.92 51.50 52.85
C MET A 107 -27.20 50.63 52.73
N GLU A 108 -27.23 49.33 53.08
CA GLU A 108 -26.40 48.48 53.98
C GLU A 108 -26.66 46.96 53.67
N ILE A 109 -25.65 46.05 53.47
CA ILE A 109 -24.99 45.06 54.40
C ILE A 109 -25.93 43.88 54.83
N GLU A 110 -25.63 42.55 54.83
CA GLU A 110 -24.42 41.73 55.07
C GLU A 110 -24.54 40.26 54.53
N GLU A 111 -23.39 39.61 54.33
CA GLU A 111 -23.08 38.16 54.10
C GLU A 111 -23.41 37.24 55.32
N PRO A 112 -23.26 35.87 55.36
CA PRO A 112 -22.21 35.03 54.71
C PRO A 112 -22.55 33.57 54.30
N ALA A 113 -21.65 32.91 53.55
CA ALA A 113 -20.94 31.67 53.94
C ALA A 113 -20.41 30.85 52.73
N LYS A 114 -19.14 30.45 52.85
CA LYS A 114 -18.31 29.63 51.96
C LYS A 114 -18.59 28.13 52.15
N GLU A 115 -18.62 27.38 51.04
CA GLU A 115 -18.30 25.94 50.84
C GLU A 115 -18.85 25.61 49.42
N ALA A 116 -18.18 25.03 48.44
CA ALA A 116 -16.90 24.36 48.35
C ALA A 116 -16.23 24.72 47.02
N THR A 117 -14.93 24.97 47.06
CA THR A 117 -14.04 24.79 45.92
C THR A 117 -14.18 23.35 45.43
N GLU A 118 -14.75 23.13 44.24
CA GLU A 118 -14.42 21.94 43.46
C GLU A 118 -12.94 22.05 43.12
N GLU A 119 -12.15 21.33 43.91
CA GLU A 119 -10.79 21.00 43.60
C GLU A 119 -10.75 20.39 42.20
N ALA A 120 -10.18 21.15 41.26
CA ALA A 120 -9.49 20.55 40.14
C ALA A 120 -8.38 19.67 40.71
N ILE A 121 -8.69 18.42 41.03
CA ILE A 121 -7.70 17.36 41.24
C ILE A 121 -7.17 17.00 39.85
N ALA A 122 -6.31 17.87 39.33
CA ALA A 122 -5.35 17.52 38.29
C ALA A 122 -4.21 16.74 38.97
N LEU A 123 -4.48 15.47 39.26
CA LEU A 123 -3.44 14.46 39.39
C LEU A 123 -3.72 13.45 38.29
N GLU A 124 -3.10 13.67 37.13
CA GLU A 124 -2.92 12.60 36.17
C GLU A 124 -2.31 11.40 36.91
N PRO A 125 -2.74 10.15 36.64
CA PRO A 125 -1.99 9.02 37.13
C PRO A 125 -0.62 9.12 36.46
N SER A 126 0.43 9.44 37.21
CA SER A 126 1.81 9.50 36.67
C SER A 126 2.23 8.21 35.94
N GLU A 127 1.46 7.13 36.12
CA GLU A 127 1.58 5.87 35.41
C GLU A 127 0.93 5.89 34.02
N PHE A 128 -0.21 6.58 33.81
CA PHE A 128 -0.80 6.78 32.48
C PHE A 128 0.17 7.49 31.55
N GLU A 129 0.71 8.65 31.96
CA GLU A 129 1.66 9.41 31.13
C GLU A 129 2.90 8.56 30.78
N LYS A 130 3.41 7.76 31.73
CA LYS A 130 4.55 6.87 31.50
C LYS A 130 4.21 5.79 30.48
N LEU A 131 3.07 5.12 30.62
CA LEU A 131 2.64 4.05 29.72
C LEU A 131 2.27 4.58 28.34
N PHE A 132 1.59 5.73 28.28
CA PHE A 132 1.25 6.42 27.03
C PHE A 132 2.51 6.83 26.28
N LYS A 133 3.48 7.45 26.97
CA LYS A 133 4.77 7.83 26.38
C LYS A 133 5.58 6.63 25.90
N GLN A 134 5.58 5.51 26.63
CA GLN A 134 6.22 4.28 26.16
C GLN A 134 5.61 3.77 24.85
N CYS A 135 4.29 3.89 24.70
CA CYS A 135 3.59 3.52 23.48
C CYS A 135 3.83 4.53 22.33
N GLU A 136 3.98 5.82 22.62
CA GLU A 136 4.36 6.84 21.63
C GLU A 136 5.81 6.67 21.15
N ASP A 137 6.74 6.36 22.06
CA ASP A 137 8.15 6.14 21.74
C ASP A 137 8.33 4.85 20.92
N ASN A 138 7.50 3.83 21.17
CA ASN A 138 7.48 2.59 20.40
C ASN A 138 6.06 2.20 19.92
N PRO A 139 5.54 2.85 18.86
CA PRO A 139 4.18 2.62 18.36
C PRO A 139 3.96 1.19 17.83
N GLU A 140 5.03 0.45 17.53
CA GLU A 140 4.96 -0.92 17.02
C GLU A 140 4.80 -1.97 18.12
N ASP A 141 4.97 -1.60 19.40
CA ASP A 141 4.77 -2.52 20.51
C ASP A 141 3.29 -2.70 20.84
N PHE A 142 2.67 -3.65 20.13
CA PHE A 142 1.29 -4.02 20.35
C PHE A 142 0.99 -4.46 21.80
N ASN A 143 1.93 -5.13 22.49
CA ASN A 143 1.69 -5.58 23.86
C ASN A 143 1.67 -4.40 24.84
N GLY A 144 2.54 -3.41 24.62
CA GLY A 144 2.52 -2.13 25.33
C GLY A 144 1.16 -1.44 25.21
N TRP A 145 0.63 -1.35 23.98
CA TRP A 145 -0.71 -0.82 23.75
C TRP A 145 -1.81 -1.63 24.45
N VAL A 146 -1.78 -2.97 24.38
CA VAL A 146 -2.77 -3.81 25.08
C VAL A 146 -2.76 -3.55 26.59
N TYR A 147 -1.57 -3.43 27.18
CA TYR A 147 -1.43 -3.14 28.62
C TYR A 147 -1.98 -1.75 28.97
N LEU A 148 -1.63 -0.72 28.18
CA LEU A 148 -2.16 0.64 28.36
C LEU A 148 -3.69 0.66 28.25
N LEU A 149 -4.26 0.01 27.23
CA LEU A 149 -5.70 -0.04 27.02
C LEU A 149 -6.43 -0.79 28.15
N GLN A 150 -5.83 -1.85 28.68
CA GLN A 150 -6.35 -2.56 29.84
C GLN A 150 -6.28 -1.70 31.11
N PHE A 151 -5.20 -0.93 31.29
CA PHE A 151 -5.04 -0.01 32.41
C PHE A 151 -6.10 1.11 32.37
N VAL A 152 -6.27 1.80 31.23
CA VAL A 152 -7.28 2.87 31.12
C VAL A 152 -8.71 2.34 31.23
N GLU A 153 -8.97 1.10 30.82
CA GLU A 153 -10.25 0.42 31.01
C GLU A 153 -10.54 0.13 32.50
N GLN A 154 -9.50 -0.22 33.28
CA GLN A 154 -9.64 -0.47 34.73
C GLN A 154 -9.81 0.81 35.53
N GLU A 155 -9.01 1.83 35.23
CA GLU A 155 -9.07 3.13 35.90
C GLU A 155 -10.31 3.93 35.49
N ASN A 156 -10.85 3.65 34.31
CA ASN A 156 -12.11 4.18 33.79
C ASN A 156 -12.17 5.73 33.74
N TYR A 157 -11.01 6.38 33.55
CA TYR A 157 -10.92 7.82 33.30
C TYR A 157 -11.19 8.13 31.83
N LEU A 158 -12.35 8.71 31.54
CA LEU A 158 -12.85 8.88 30.16
C LEU A 158 -11.90 9.65 29.24
N THR A 159 -11.28 10.73 29.70
CA THR A 159 -10.32 11.51 28.90
C THR A 159 -9.08 10.69 28.51
N ALA A 160 -8.57 9.89 29.44
CA ALA A 160 -7.42 9.01 29.21
C ALA A 160 -7.79 7.85 28.27
N VAL A 161 -9.00 7.28 28.42
CA VAL A 161 -9.55 6.27 27.50
C VAL A 161 -9.61 6.82 26.09
N ARG A 162 -10.26 7.97 25.87
CA ARG A 162 -10.40 8.58 24.54
C ARG A 162 -9.04 8.78 23.86
N SER A 163 -8.10 9.40 24.57
CA SER A 163 -6.74 9.65 24.08
C SER A 163 -5.99 8.35 23.72
N ALA A 164 -6.01 7.36 24.61
CA ALA A 164 -5.32 6.09 24.39
C ALA A 164 -5.90 5.28 23.22
N PHE A 165 -7.22 5.19 23.11
CA PHE A 165 -7.88 4.48 22.01
C PHE A 165 -7.69 5.20 20.67
N ASP A 166 -7.85 6.53 20.63
CA ASP A 166 -7.66 7.30 19.40
C ASP A 166 -6.21 7.17 18.88
N ALA A 167 -5.22 7.28 19.77
CA ALA A 167 -3.81 7.06 19.41
C ALA A 167 -3.53 5.62 18.93
N PHE A 168 -4.12 4.62 19.59
CA PHE A 168 -4.00 3.22 19.18
C PHE A 168 -4.56 2.97 17.77
N PHE A 169 -5.70 3.54 17.44
CA PHE A 169 -6.34 3.34 16.13
C PHE A 169 -5.62 4.03 14.97
N LEU A 170 -4.79 5.06 15.23
CA LEU A 170 -3.91 5.61 14.20
C LEU A 170 -2.92 4.56 13.67
N ARG A 171 -2.52 3.59 14.51
CA ARG A 171 -1.58 2.52 14.16
C ARG A 171 -2.25 1.19 13.84
N TYR A 172 -3.27 0.81 14.61
CA TYR A 172 -3.94 -0.48 14.54
C TYR A 172 -5.45 -0.35 14.27
N PRO A 173 -5.87 0.31 13.18
CA PRO A 173 -7.28 0.53 12.89
C PRO A 173 -8.04 -0.78 12.64
N TYR A 174 -7.35 -1.86 12.25
CA TYR A 174 -7.94 -3.15 11.86
C TYR A 174 -8.34 -4.06 13.04
N CYS A 175 -8.12 -3.60 14.27
CA CYS A 175 -8.44 -4.31 15.49
C CYS A 175 -9.91 -4.07 15.93
N TYR A 176 -10.89 -4.60 15.18
CA TYR A 176 -12.32 -4.35 15.43
C TYR A 176 -12.80 -4.59 16.87
N GLY A 177 -12.21 -5.57 17.56
CA GLY A 177 -12.55 -5.87 18.96
C GLY A 177 -12.32 -4.69 19.91
N TYR A 178 -11.34 -3.83 19.61
CA TYR A 178 -11.06 -2.64 20.40
C TYR A 178 -12.03 -1.50 20.06
N TRP A 179 -12.48 -1.37 18.81
CA TRP A 179 -13.54 -0.43 18.44
C TRP A 179 -14.81 -0.70 19.23
N LYS A 180 -15.21 -1.98 19.32
CA LYS A 180 -16.35 -2.41 20.14
C LYS A 180 -16.14 -2.07 21.62
N LYS A 181 -14.98 -2.38 22.19
CA LYS A 181 -14.67 -2.06 23.60
C LYS A 181 -14.76 -0.55 23.87
N TYR A 182 -14.23 0.28 22.98
CA TYR A 182 -14.28 1.73 23.14
C TYR A 182 -15.73 2.24 23.13
N ALA A 183 -16.54 1.78 22.18
CA ALA A 183 -17.96 2.14 22.13
C ALA A 183 -18.73 1.64 23.36
N ASP A 184 -18.43 0.43 23.87
CA ASP A 184 -19.03 -0.11 25.09
C ASP A 184 -18.66 0.74 26.33
N ILE A 185 -17.43 1.26 26.43
CA ILE A 185 -17.02 2.15 27.52
C ILE A 185 -17.78 3.48 27.46
N GLU A 186 -17.88 4.10 26.28
CA GLU A 186 -18.67 5.34 26.09
C GLU A 186 -20.15 5.12 26.42
N LYS A 187 -20.72 3.98 26.00
CA LYS A 187 -22.10 3.60 26.33
C LYS A 187 -22.31 3.45 27.85
N LYS A 188 -21.35 2.86 28.58
CA LYS A 188 -21.41 2.75 30.05
C LYS A 188 -21.42 4.09 30.77
N HIS A 189 -20.86 5.15 30.15
CA HIS A 189 -20.89 6.52 30.66
C HIS A 189 -22.08 7.33 30.15
N GLU A 190 -23.08 6.68 29.54
CA GLU A 190 -24.29 7.32 28.98
C GLU A 190 -24.02 8.30 27.81
N ASN A 191 -22.81 8.27 27.22
CA ASN A 191 -22.45 9.08 26.06
C ASN A 191 -22.84 8.38 24.74
N ILE A 192 -24.15 8.22 24.53
CA ILE A 192 -24.70 7.46 23.40
C ILE A 192 -24.19 8.01 22.05
N GLN A 193 -24.24 9.33 21.83
CA GLN A 193 -23.79 9.94 20.57
C GLN A 193 -22.31 9.68 20.27
N VAL A 194 -21.45 9.69 21.29
CA VAL A 194 -20.01 9.42 21.13
C VAL A 194 -19.78 7.94 20.83
N ALA A 195 -20.51 7.04 21.50
CA ALA A 195 -20.44 5.62 21.22
C ALA A 195 -20.87 5.29 19.78
N GLU A 196 -21.91 5.96 19.26
CA GLU A 196 -22.31 5.83 17.86
C GLU A 196 -21.19 6.28 16.91
N GLU A 197 -20.58 7.44 17.19
CA GLU A 197 -19.46 7.98 16.40
C GLU A 197 -18.23 7.05 16.43
N VAL A 198 -17.97 6.35 17.53
CA VAL A 198 -16.89 5.36 17.62
C VAL A 198 -17.15 4.16 16.70
N TYR A 199 -18.36 3.61 16.67
CA TYR A 199 -18.71 2.53 15.73
C TYR A 199 -18.52 2.97 14.28
N ARG A 200 -19.03 4.16 13.99
CA ARG A 200 -18.95 4.86 12.73
C ARG A 200 -17.51 5.01 12.22
N ARG A 201 -16.60 5.57 13.03
CA ARG A 201 -15.16 5.65 12.69
C ARG A 201 -14.54 4.27 12.50
N GLY A 202 -14.91 3.30 13.32
CA GLY A 202 -14.44 1.91 13.17
C GLY A 202 -14.88 1.26 11.86
N LEU A 203 -16.12 1.49 11.44
CA LEU A 203 -16.67 0.99 10.17
C LEU A 203 -16.08 1.71 8.95
N GLN A 204 -15.71 2.99 9.08
CA GLN A 204 -14.95 3.70 8.05
C GLN A 204 -13.53 3.11 7.91
N ALA A 205 -12.92 2.72 9.03
CA ALA A 205 -11.60 2.12 9.04
C ALA A 205 -11.61 0.66 8.53
N ILE A 206 -12.62 -0.13 8.89
CA ILE A 206 -12.75 -1.56 8.54
C ILE A 206 -14.17 -1.91 8.05
N PRO A 207 -14.57 -1.46 6.85
CA PRO A 207 -15.94 -1.65 6.36
C PRO A 207 -16.30 -3.12 6.10
N LEU A 208 -15.33 -4.03 5.93
CA LEU A 208 -15.60 -5.47 5.75
C LEU A 208 -15.75 -6.25 7.06
N SER A 209 -15.65 -5.61 8.22
CA SER A 209 -15.77 -6.32 9.50
C SER A 209 -17.23 -6.66 9.79
N VAL A 210 -17.64 -7.88 9.42
CA VAL A 210 -18.99 -8.42 9.69
C VAL A 210 -19.33 -8.33 11.18
N ASP A 211 -18.39 -8.66 12.07
CA ASP A 211 -18.61 -8.59 13.52
C ASP A 211 -18.85 -7.16 14.02
N LEU A 212 -18.13 -6.17 13.45
CA LEU A 212 -18.29 -4.77 13.85
C LEU A 212 -19.66 -4.23 13.39
N TRP A 213 -20.08 -4.58 12.17
CA TRP A 213 -21.42 -4.27 11.68
C TRP A 213 -22.51 -4.88 12.56
N LEU A 214 -22.40 -6.15 12.93
CA LEU A 214 -23.36 -6.80 13.82
C LEU A 214 -23.44 -6.11 15.19
N HIS A 215 -22.29 -5.66 15.75
CA HIS A 215 -22.30 -4.90 16.98
C HIS A 215 -22.95 -3.52 16.83
N TYR A 216 -22.70 -2.82 15.73
CA TYR A 216 -23.34 -1.54 15.44
C TYR A 216 -24.86 -1.70 15.24
N LEU A 217 -25.30 -2.71 14.50
CA LEU A 217 -26.72 -3.00 14.26
C LEU A 217 -27.47 -3.33 15.56
N THR A 218 -26.87 -4.14 16.44
CA THR A 218 -27.42 -4.39 17.78
C THR A 218 -27.46 -3.11 18.60
N TYR A 219 -26.40 -2.30 18.55
CA TYR A 219 -26.31 -1.04 19.27
C TYR A 219 -27.42 -0.05 18.86
N ILE A 220 -27.65 0.16 17.55
CA ILE A 220 -28.71 1.06 17.09
C ILE A 220 -30.09 0.51 17.47
N LYS A 221 -30.30 -0.82 17.41
CA LYS A 221 -31.58 -1.43 17.82
C LYS A 221 -31.87 -1.24 19.30
N GLU A 222 -30.86 -1.33 20.17
CA GLU A 222 -31.00 -1.17 21.62
C GLU A 222 -31.17 0.28 22.08
N ASN A 223 -30.58 1.24 21.36
CA ASN A 223 -30.53 2.65 21.79
C ASN A 223 -31.43 3.58 20.96
N SER A 224 -32.19 3.06 19.99
CA SER A 224 -33.16 3.87 19.23
C SER A 224 -34.51 3.96 19.94
N ASP A 225 -35.20 5.08 19.76
CA ASP A 225 -36.54 5.29 20.28
C ASP A 225 -37.57 4.57 19.39
N LEU A 226 -38.24 3.56 19.94
CA LEU A 226 -39.28 2.80 19.25
C LEU A 226 -40.56 3.63 18.98
N SER A 227 -40.69 4.81 19.59
CA SER A 227 -41.80 5.73 19.34
C SER A 227 -41.58 6.64 18.13
N ASP A 228 -40.34 6.73 17.64
CA ASP A 228 -39.97 7.52 16.46
C ASP A 228 -40.25 6.72 15.16
N PRO A 229 -41.13 7.23 14.27
CA PRO A 229 -41.38 6.61 12.97
C PRO A 229 -40.15 6.49 12.06
N GLU A 230 -39.11 7.30 12.28
CA GLU A 230 -37.88 7.27 11.47
C GLU A 230 -36.90 6.16 11.90
N THR A 231 -37.03 5.63 13.12
CA THR A 231 -36.16 4.56 13.66
C THR A 231 -36.14 3.34 12.76
N GLU A 232 -37.31 2.94 12.24
CA GLU A 232 -37.42 1.78 11.35
C GLU A 232 -36.65 2.01 10.03
N GLY A 233 -36.74 3.22 9.47
CA GLY A 233 -36.02 3.61 8.27
C GLY A 233 -34.50 3.64 8.50
N ARG A 234 -34.06 4.18 9.65
CA ARG A 234 -32.64 4.25 10.01
C ARG A 234 -32.01 2.87 10.18
N ILE A 235 -32.68 1.95 10.87
CA ILE A 235 -32.18 0.59 11.07
C ILE A 235 -32.12 -0.16 9.73
N ARG A 236 -33.12 0.00 8.86
CA ARG A 236 -33.09 -0.56 7.49
C ARG A 236 -31.90 -0.05 6.69
N ALA A 237 -31.70 1.27 6.68
CA ALA A 237 -30.58 1.89 5.96
C ALA A 237 -29.23 1.38 6.48
N ALA A 238 -29.09 1.21 7.81
CA ALA A 238 -27.88 0.64 8.40
C ALA A 238 -27.65 -0.82 7.97
N HIS A 239 -28.70 -1.64 7.91
CA HIS A 239 -28.61 -3.01 7.38
C HIS A 239 -28.20 -3.03 5.90
N GLU A 240 -28.80 -2.17 5.07
CA GLU A 240 -28.45 -2.04 3.65
C GLU A 240 -26.99 -1.62 3.46
N HIS A 241 -26.52 -0.63 4.22
CA HIS A 241 -25.10 -0.24 4.20
C HIS A 241 -24.18 -1.38 4.62
N ALA A 242 -24.56 -2.15 5.64
CA ALA A 242 -23.77 -3.28 6.10
C ALA A 242 -23.62 -4.35 5.02
N VAL A 243 -24.70 -4.73 4.34
CA VAL A 243 -24.63 -5.74 3.27
C VAL A 243 -23.96 -5.23 2.00
N LEU A 244 -24.04 -3.93 1.71
CA LEU A 244 -23.29 -3.32 0.60
C LEU A 244 -21.78 -3.31 0.89
N ALA A 245 -21.37 -3.09 2.13
CA ALA A 245 -19.96 -3.03 2.52
C ALA A 245 -19.32 -4.42 2.76
N ALA A 246 -20.04 -5.34 3.42
CA ALA A 246 -19.50 -6.61 3.90
C ALA A 246 -20.33 -7.84 3.50
N GLY A 247 -21.43 -7.68 2.77
CA GLY A 247 -22.34 -8.77 2.42
C GLY A 247 -21.79 -9.75 1.38
N THR A 248 -20.72 -9.40 0.67
CA THR A 248 -20.01 -10.27 -0.28
C THR A 248 -18.89 -11.09 0.38
N ASP A 249 -18.62 -10.91 1.69
CA ASP A 249 -17.71 -11.77 2.42
C ASP A 249 -18.27 -13.19 2.50
N PHE A 250 -17.43 -14.19 2.26
CA PHE A 250 -17.81 -15.60 2.34
C PHE A 250 -18.37 -16.01 3.71
N ARG A 251 -18.01 -15.30 4.80
CA ARG A 251 -18.47 -15.52 6.18
C ARG A 251 -19.48 -14.45 6.64
N SER A 252 -20.16 -13.80 5.70
CA SER A 252 -21.20 -12.79 5.98
C SER A 252 -22.56 -13.38 6.37
N ASP A 253 -22.69 -14.70 6.52
CA ASP A 253 -23.97 -15.38 6.77
C ASP A 253 -24.77 -14.77 7.92
N ARG A 254 -24.10 -14.49 9.05
CA ARG A 254 -24.73 -13.89 10.24
C ARG A 254 -25.30 -12.49 9.97
N LEU A 255 -24.69 -11.73 9.07
CA LEU A 255 -25.16 -10.40 8.70
C LEU A 255 -26.47 -10.49 7.92
N TRP A 256 -26.52 -11.37 6.92
CA TRP A 256 -27.73 -11.64 6.14
C TRP A 256 -28.85 -12.20 7.01
N GLU A 257 -28.55 -13.14 7.90
CA GLU A 257 -29.53 -13.67 8.85
C GLU A 257 -30.07 -12.60 9.79
N SER A 258 -29.21 -11.72 10.30
CA SER A 258 -29.65 -10.59 11.15
C SER A 258 -30.61 -9.68 10.39
N TYR A 259 -30.36 -9.43 9.10
CA TYR A 259 -31.22 -8.56 8.30
C TYR A 259 -32.57 -9.22 7.98
N ILE A 260 -32.54 -10.50 7.58
CA ILE A 260 -33.75 -11.30 7.30
C ILE A 260 -34.64 -11.38 8.55
N ASN A 261 -34.04 -11.68 9.71
CA ASN A 261 -34.79 -11.78 10.96
C ASN A 261 -35.43 -10.44 11.33
N TRP A 262 -34.72 -9.34 11.14
CA TRP A 262 -35.24 -8.01 11.42
C TRP A 262 -36.43 -7.63 10.52
N GLU A 263 -36.35 -7.81 9.19
CA GLU A 263 -37.50 -7.54 8.30
C GLU A 263 -38.67 -8.50 8.54
N THR A 264 -38.39 -9.73 9.00
CA THR A 264 -39.43 -10.68 9.42
C THR A 264 -40.14 -10.20 10.68
N GLU A 265 -39.41 -9.64 11.67
CA GLU A 265 -39.98 -9.00 12.87
C GLU A 265 -40.82 -7.76 12.50
N GLN A 266 -40.50 -7.04 11.42
CA GLN A 266 -41.29 -5.91 10.92
C GLN A 266 -42.50 -6.35 10.05
N GLU A 267 -42.74 -7.65 9.89
CA GLU A 267 -43.80 -8.23 9.05
C GLU A 267 -43.72 -7.83 7.55
N LYS A 268 -42.57 -7.36 7.08
CA LYS A 268 -42.34 -6.93 5.68
C LYS A 268 -41.83 -8.08 4.83
N LEU A 269 -42.70 -9.05 4.57
CA LEU A 269 -42.34 -10.31 3.88
C LEU A 269 -41.81 -10.11 2.45
N ALA A 270 -42.25 -9.08 1.72
CA ALA A 270 -41.72 -8.75 0.39
C ALA A 270 -40.27 -8.24 0.43
N ASN A 271 -39.85 -7.60 1.52
CA ASN A 271 -38.45 -7.22 1.71
C ASN A 271 -37.61 -8.46 2.03
N VAL A 272 -38.16 -9.38 2.84
CA VAL A 272 -37.49 -10.64 3.18
C VAL A 272 -37.15 -11.45 1.92
N THR A 273 -38.08 -11.55 0.96
CA THR A 273 -37.82 -12.22 -0.32
C THR A 273 -36.82 -11.49 -1.19
N ALA A 274 -36.87 -10.15 -1.26
CA ALA A 274 -35.86 -9.38 -1.96
C ALA A 274 -34.44 -9.59 -1.37
N ILE A 275 -34.33 -9.74 -0.05
CA ILE A 275 -33.06 -10.08 0.61
C ILE A 275 -32.62 -11.50 0.26
N TYR A 276 -33.55 -12.47 0.24
CA TYR A 276 -33.24 -13.84 -0.18
C TYR A 276 -32.77 -13.90 -1.63
N ASP A 277 -33.42 -13.18 -2.54
CA ASP A 277 -33.04 -13.13 -3.95
C ASP A 277 -31.61 -12.59 -4.15
N ARG A 278 -31.15 -11.69 -3.26
CA ARG A 278 -29.76 -11.21 -3.24
C ARG A 278 -28.79 -12.26 -2.67
N VAL A 279 -29.04 -12.76 -1.47
CA VAL A 279 -28.08 -13.66 -0.78
C VAL A 279 -27.94 -15.01 -1.49
N LEU A 280 -28.99 -15.51 -2.16
CA LEU A 280 -28.92 -16.76 -2.91
C LEU A 280 -27.97 -16.70 -4.12
N GLY A 281 -27.70 -15.49 -4.63
CA GLY A 281 -26.71 -15.25 -5.68
C GLY A 281 -25.29 -14.98 -5.17
N ILE A 282 -25.08 -14.91 -3.86
CA ILE A 282 -23.78 -14.59 -3.25
C ILE A 282 -23.14 -15.86 -2.67
N PRO A 283 -21.88 -16.18 -3.01
CA PRO A 283 -21.18 -17.31 -2.41
C PRO A 283 -20.89 -17.07 -0.93
N THR A 284 -21.55 -17.83 -0.04
CA THR A 284 -21.31 -17.81 1.41
C THR A 284 -21.02 -19.21 1.95
N GLN A 285 -20.53 -19.29 3.19
CA GLN A 285 -20.21 -20.55 3.85
C GLN A 285 -21.46 -21.39 4.11
N LEU A 286 -22.58 -20.75 4.48
CA LEU A 286 -23.83 -21.41 4.83
C LEU A 286 -24.92 -21.21 3.76
N TYR A 287 -24.54 -21.05 2.48
CA TYR A 287 -25.46 -20.85 1.34
C TYR A 287 -26.63 -21.87 1.30
N SER A 288 -26.37 -23.13 1.66
CA SER A 288 -27.39 -24.18 1.74
C SER A 288 -28.43 -23.95 2.85
N GLN A 289 -28.02 -23.37 3.98
CA GLN A 289 -28.94 -23.03 5.07
C GLN A 289 -29.83 -21.84 4.68
N HIS A 290 -29.29 -20.82 4.00
CA HIS A 290 -30.08 -19.70 3.48
C HIS A 290 -31.17 -20.20 2.54
N PHE A 291 -30.84 -21.14 1.65
CA PHE A 291 -31.80 -21.71 0.73
C PHE A 291 -32.86 -22.59 1.41
N GLN A 292 -32.48 -23.34 2.46
CA GLN A 292 -33.47 -24.06 3.25
C GLN A 292 -34.43 -23.09 3.98
N ARG A 293 -33.92 -22.02 4.59
CA ARG A 293 -34.76 -21.01 5.23
C ARG A 293 -35.65 -20.27 4.23
N PHE A 294 -35.17 -20.03 3.02
CA PHE A 294 -36.00 -19.50 1.93
C PHE A 294 -37.17 -20.43 1.59
N LYS A 295 -36.91 -21.74 1.46
CA LYS A 295 -37.97 -22.74 1.25
C LYS A 295 -38.99 -22.70 2.39
N ASP A 296 -38.52 -22.64 3.63
CA ASP A 296 -39.40 -22.56 4.80
C ASP A 296 -40.22 -21.26 4.80
N HIS A 297 -39.62 -20.13 4.42
CA HIS A 297 -40.32 -18.85 4.25
C HIS A 297 -41.43 -18.93 3.19
N VAL A 298 -41.14 -19.48 2.01
CA VAL A 298 -42.13 -19.63 0.93
C VAL A 298 -43.27 -20.58 1.31
N GLN A 299 -42.96 -21.68 2.01
CA GLN A 299 -43.93 -22.68 2.43
C GLN A 299 -44.86 -22.19 3.55
N ASN A 300 -44.35 -21.35 4.45
CA ASN A 300 -45.10 -20.86 5.60
C ASN A 300 -45.92 -19.59 5.32
N ASN A 301 -45.64 -18.87 4.22
CA ASN A 301 -46.30 -17.59 3.90
C ASN A 301 -47.17 -17.66 2.63
N ASN A 302 -48.12 -16.73 2.49
CA ASN A 302 -48.94 -16.63 1.27
C ASN A 302 -48.16 -15.85 0.19
N PRO A 303 -48.08 -16.36 -1.06
CA PRO A 303 -47.38 -15.69 -2.17
C PRO A 303 -47.77 -14.23 -2.40
N LYS A 304 -49.01 -13.83 -2.07
CA LYS A 304 -49.45 -12.43 -2.18
C LYS A 304 -48.71 -11.45 -1.27
N HIS A 305 -48.17 -11.92 -0.15
CA HIS A 305 -47.54 -11.05 0.85
C HIS A 305 -46.03 -10.92 0.66
N PHE A 306 -45.41 -11.85 -0.07
CA PHE A 306 -43.97 -11.89 -0.25
C PHE A 306 -43.52 -11.67 -1.71
N LEU A 307 -44.42 -11.78 -2.69
CA LEU A 307 -44.12 -11.41 -4.07
C LEU A 307 -44.51 -9.97 -4.34
N SER A 308 -43.80 -9.32 -5.26
CA SER A 308 -44.26 -8.04 -5.82
C SER A 308 -45.57 -8.25 -6.59
N GLU A 309 -46.40 -7.20 -6.71
CA GLU A 309 -47.65 -7.29 -7.47
C GLU A 309 -47.40 -7.71 -8.93
N GLU A 310 -46.32 -7.21 -9.53
CA GLU A 310 -45.89 -7.54 -10.90
C GLU A 310 -45.52 -9.02 -11.03
N GLU A 311 -44.65 -9.52 -10.16
CA GLU A 311 -44.20 -10.92 -10.17
C GLU A 311 -45.36 -11.88 -9.85
N PHE A 312 -46.24 -11.50 -8.91
CA PHE A 312 -47.41 -12.28 -8.56
C PHE A 312 -48.37 -12.43 -9.76
N VAL A 313 -48.67 -11.33 -10.45
CA VAL A 313 -49.53 -11.34 -11.64
C VAL A 313 -48.89 -12.13 -12.79
N GLN A 314 -47.58 -11.97 -12.99
CA GLN A 314 -46.85 -12.70 -14.02
C GLN A 314 -46.88 -14.21 -13.78
N LEU A 315 -46.55 -14.66 -12.56
CA LEU A 315 -46.59 -16.08 -12.20
C LEU A 315 -47.98 -16.67 -12.34
N ARG A 316 -49.02 -15.91 -11.97
CA ARG A 316 -50.42 -16.32 -12.14
C ARG A 316 -50.78 -16.52 -13.63
N LEU A 317 -50.34 -15.59 -14.48
CA LEU A 317 -50.56 -15.69 -15.92
C LEU A 317 -49.81 -16.89 -16.53
N GLU A 318 -48.57 -17.13 -16.12
CA GLU A 318 -47.76 -18.26 -16.58
C GLU A 318 -48.39 -19.60 -16.17
N LEU A 319 -48.84 -19.73 -14.92
CA LEU A 319 -49.55 -20.93 -14.45
C LEU A 319 -50.88 -21.13 -15.19
N SER A 320 -51.62 -20.06 -15.49
CA SER A 320 -52.86 -20.15 -16.27
C SER A 320 -52.60 -20.63 -17.72
N LYS A 321 -51.55 -20.11 -18.36
CA LYS A 321 -51.11 -20.53 -19.70
C LYS A 321 -50.62 -21.97 -19.70
N ALA A 322 -49.82 -22.37 -18.71
CA ALA A 322 -49.31 -23.74 -18.57
C ALA A 322 -50.44 -24.75 -18.33
N SER A 323 -51.44 -24.38 -17.51
CA SER A 323 -52.65 -25.19 -17.29
C SER A 323 -53.48 -25.32 -18.58
N LEU A 324 -53.65 -24.23 -19.33
CA LEU A 324 -54.36 -24.23 -20.61
C LEU A 324 -53.64 -25.10 -21.65
N LEU A 325 -52.31 -24.99 -21.74
CA LEU A 325 -51.47 -25.80 -22.63
C LEU A 325 -51.50 -27.29 -22.26
N ALA A 326 -51.51 -27.62 -20.96
CA ALA A 326 -51.66 -29.00 -20.50
C ALA A 326 -53.06 -29.57 -20.80
N MET A 327 -54.11 -28.74 -20.81
CA MET A 327 -55.47 -29.13 -21.22
C MET A 327 -55.60 -29.36 -22.74
N ILE A 328 -54.84 -28.63 -23.56
CA ILE A 328 -54.87 -28.74 -25.03
C ILE A 328 -54.11 -30.00 -25.52
N GLY A 329 -53.44 -30.73 -24.62
CA GLY A 329 -52.75 -32.00 -24.91
C GLY A 329 -53.66 -33.20 -25.16
N GLU A 330 -54.97 -33.12 -24.92
CA GLU A 330 -55.95 -34.15 -25.27
C GLU A 330 -57.18 -33.57 -25.99
N VAL A 331 -57.16 -33.70 -27.32
CA VAL A 331 -58.31 -33.77 -28.25
C VAL A 331 -59.05 -32.46 -28.64
N GLU A 332 -59.01 -32.23 -29.96
CA GLU A 332 -59.87 -31.45 -30.87
C GLU A 332 -60.23 -29.98 -30.59
N GLU A 333 -59.94 -29.18 -31.61
CA GLU A 333 -60.40 -27.82 -31.86
C GLU A 333 -61.89 -27.65 -31.55
N THR A 334 -62.19 -27.06 -30.39
CA THR A 334 -63.40 -26.28 -30.19
C THR A 334 -62.99 -24.85 -29.89
N PRO A 335 -63.56 -23.83 -30.57
CA PRO A 335 -63.23 -22.44 -30.28
C PRO A 335 -63.78 -22.09 -28.90
N ILE A 336 -62.90 -22.01 -27.92
CA ILE A 336 -63.26 -21.56 -26.57
C ILE A 336 -63.70 -20.10 -26.68
N ALA A 337 -64.94 -19.86 -26.31
CA ALA A 337 -65.53 -18.53 -26.22
C ALA A 337 -64.67 -17.64 -25.33
N SER A 338 -64.41 -16.43 -25.83
CA SER A 338 -63.62 -15.36 -25.22
C SER A 338 -64.33 -14.67 -24.05
N GLU A 339 -64.98 -15.42 -23.16
CA GLU A 339 -65.68 -14.88 -21.99
C GLU A 339 -65.28 -15.69 -20.75
N ASP A 340 -64.08 -15.42 -20.25
CA ASP A 340 -63.82 -15.05 -18.86
C ASP A 340 -62.32 -15.13 -18.57
N LEU A 341 -61.69 -13.95 -18.50
CA LEU A 341 -60.48 -13.53 -17.75
C LEU A 341 -59.77 -12.43 -18.56
N PRO A 342 -59.17 -11.37 -17.95
CA PRO A 342 -58.82 -11.19 -16.53
C PRO A 342 -59.28 -9.82 -15.94
N PRO A 343 -59.39 -9.71 -14.61
CA PRO A 343 -58.45 -8.80 -13.93
C PRO A 343 -57.80 -9.45 -12.71
N GLY A 344 -56.50 -9.22 -12.56
CA GLY A 344 -55.64 -9.77 -11.50
C GLY A 344 -55.92 -9.28 -10.07
N MET A 345 -57.18 -9.07 -9.69
CA MET A 345 -57.54 -8.64 -8.33
C MET A 345 -58.59 -9.52 -7.63
N ASP A 346 -59.29 -10.41 -8.34
CA ASP A 346 -60.27 -11.27 -7.68
C ASP A 346 -59.71 -12.67 -7.36
N ASP A 347 -59.94 -13.07 -6.12
CA ASP A 347 -59.68 -14.42 -5.64
C ASP A 347 -60.55 -15.44 -6.37
N LEU A 348 -59.97 -16.60 -6.76
CA LEU A 348 -60.77 -17.68 -7.33
C LEU A 348 -61.91 -18.03 -6.36
N VAL A 349 -63.15 -18.08 -6.84
CA VAL A 349 -64.32 -18.28 -5.97
C VAL A 349 -64.24 -19.62 -5.21
N ASP A 350 -63.67 -20.65 -5.85
CA ASP A 350 -63.49 -21.98 -5.27
C ASP A 350 -62.28 -22.04 -4.29
N PRO A 351 -62.51 -22.33 -3.00
CA PRO A 351 -61.44 -22.48 -2.01
C PRO A 351 -60.43 -23.57 -2.34
N ALA A 352 -60.85 -24.68 -2.97
CA ALA A 352 -59.94 -25.78 -3.30
C ALA A 352 -58.98 -25.38 -4.43
N LYS A 353 -59.49 -24.66 -5.44
CA LYS A 353 -58.67 -24.13 -6.54
C LYS A 353 -57.69 -23.06 -6.06
N ARG A 354 -58.06 -22.24 -5.08
CA ARG A 354 -57.15 -21.28 -4.45
C ARG A 354 -55.97 -21.96 -3.77
N VAL A 355 -56.23 -23.02 -3.00
CA VAL A 355 -55.16 -23.77 -2.32
C VAL A 355 -54.19 -24.39 -3.34
N THR A 356 -54.71 -24.99 -4.41
CA THR A 356 -53.86 -25.55 -5.47
C THR A 356 -53.08 -24.49 -6.23
N GLU A 357 -53.68 -23.32 -6.49
CA GLU A 357 -52.99 -22.19 -7.14
C GLU A 357 -51.84 -21.69 -6.27
N ILE A 358 -52.10 -21.45 -4.98
CA ILE A 358 -51.08 -21.03 -4.00
C ILE A 358 -49.94 -22.04 -3.94
N GLU A 359 -50.23 -23.34 -3.90
CA GLU A 359 -49.21 -24.38 -3.83
C GLU A 359 -48.38 -24.47 -5.12
N ASN A 360 -49.01 -24.33 -6.28
CA ASN A 360 -48.32 -24.28 -7.56
C ASN A 360 -47.42 -23.03 -7.68
N MET A 361 -47.88 -21.88 -7.18
CA MET A 361 -47.07 -20.65 -7.12
C MET A 361 -45.84 -20.84 -6.24
N ARG A 362 -46.01 -21.42 -5.04
CA ARG A 362 -44.88 -21.74 -4.14
C ARG A 362 -43.85 -22.65 -4.79
N HIS A 363 -44.31 -23.72 -5.46
CA HIS A 363 -43.43 -24.61 -6.20
C HIS A 363 -42.67 -23.88 -7.30
N LYS A 364 -43.34 -23.02 -8.07
CA LYS A 364 -42.70 -22.28 -9.16
C LYS A 364 -41.66 -21.28 -8.65
N VAL A 365 -41.95 -20.57 -7.56
CA VAL A 365 -41.00 -19.66 -6.91
C VAL A 365 -39.75 -20.42 -6.45
N ILE A 366 -39.92 -21.58 -5.80
CA ILE A 366 -38.79 -22.41 -5.36
C ILE A 366 -37.99 -22.93 -6.56
N GLU A 367 -38.65 -23.38 -7.63
CA GLU A 367 -37.99 -23.88 -8.85
C GLU A 367 -37.10 -22.80 -9.49
N VAL A 368 -37.60 -21.57 -9.67
CA VAL A 368 -36.82 -20.48 -10.26
C VAL A 368 -35.59 -20.16 -9.42
N ARG A 369 -35.73 -20.08 -8.08
CA ARG A 369 -34.60 -19.78 -7.19
C ARG A 369 -33.67 -20.96 -6.98
N GLN A 370 -34.11 -22.20 -7.25
CA GLN A 370 -33.26 -23.39 -7.23
C GLN A 370 -32.17 -23.33 -8.32
N GLU A 371 -32.47 -22.76 -9.49
CA GLU A 371 -31.47 -22.57 -10.55
C GLU A 371 -30.35 -21.61 -10.11
N VAL A 372 -30.72 -20.48 -9.51
CA VAL A 372 -29.77 -19.52 -8.93
C VAL A 372 -28.91 -20.17 -7.84
N PHE A 373 -29.55 -20.93 -6.95
CA PHE A 373 -28.86 -21.70 -5.91
C PHE A 373 -27.84 -22.69 -6.49
N ASN A 374 -28.22 -23.45 -7.53
CA ASN A 374 -27.32 -24.43 -8.16
C ASN A 374 -26.10 -23.76 -8.81
N HIS A 375 -26.30 -22.58 -9.42
CA HIS A 375 -25.19 -21.79 -9.95
C HIS A 375 -24.27 -21.31 -8.82
N ASN A 376 -24.83 -20.76 -7.74
CA ASN A 376 -24.06 -20.31 -6.59
C ASN A 376 -23.31 -21.46 -5.90
N GLU A 377 -23.93 -22.63 -5.77
CA GLU A 377 -23.29 -23.85 -5.23
C GLU A 377 -22.00 -24.21 -6.00
N HIS A 378 -22.04 -24.08 -7.33
CA HIS A 378 -20.87 -24.30 -8.18
C HIS A 378 -19.77 -23.24 -7.92
N GLU A 379 -20.15 -21.97 -7.78
CA GLU A 379 -19.21 -20.89 -7.46
C GLU A 379 -18.61 -21.02 -6.05
N VAL A 380 -19.39 -21.49 -5.07
CA VAL A 380 -18.90 -21.82 -3.72
C VAL A 380 -17.91 -22.98 -3.79
N SER A 381 -18.24 -24.04 -4.52
CA SER A 381 -17.38 -25.24 -4.64
C SER A 381 -15.99 -24.91 -5.18
N LYS A 382 -15.89 -24.01 -6.17
CA LYS A 382 -14.60 -23.53 -6.71
C LYS A 382 -13.70 -22.87 -5.66
N ARG A 383 -14.31 -22.22 -4.66
CA ARG A 383 -13.63 -21.36 -3.68
C ARG A 383 -13.48 -21.99 -2.31
N TRP A 384 -14.18 -23.09 -2.07
CA TRP A 384 -14.25 -23.76 -0.77
C TRP A 384 -12.87 -24.07 -0.20
N ALA A 385 -11.99 -24.67 -0.99
CA ALA A 385 -10.65 -25.05 -0.54
C ALA A 385 -9.81 -23.84 -0.09
N PHE A 386 -9.91 -22.72 -0.81
CA PHE A 386 -9.22 -21.48 -0.47
C PHE A 386 -9.78 -20.88 0.83
N GLU A 387 -11.10 -20.79 0.96
CA GLU A 387 -11.76 -20.22 2.15
C GLU A 387 -11.58 -21.09 3.41
N GLU A 388 -11.48 -22.42 3.25
CA GLU A 388 -11.12 -23.35 4.31
C GLU A 388 -9.64 -23.22 4.72
N GLY A 389 -8.76 -22.91 3.76
CA GLY A 389 -7.34 -22.61 4.00
C GLY A 389 -7.11 -21.36 4.87
N ILE A 390 -8.08 -20.44 4.93
CA ILE A 390 -8.01 -19.22 5.73
C ILE A 390 -8.40 -19.51 7.18
N LYS A 391 -7.38 -19.74 8.03
CA LYS A 391 -7.59 -19.97 9.47
C LYS A 391 -7.82 -18.68 10.26
N ARG A 392 -7.20 -17.57 9.85
CA ARG A 392 -7.29 -16.28 10.54
C ARG A 392 -7.75 -15.17 9.57
N PRO A 393 -9.06 -14.89 9.48
CA PRO A 393 -9.61 -13.87 8.58
C PRO A 393 -9.52 -12.44 9.16
N TYR A 394 -9.13 -12.28 10.42
CA TYR A 394 -9.03 -11.00 11.11
C TYR A 394 -7.58 -10.57 11.30
N PHE A 395 -7.38 -9.26 11.50
CA PHE A 395 -6.05 -8.70 11.76
C PHE A 395 -5.49 -9.16 13.11
N HIS A 396 -4.20 -9.50 13.13
CA HIS A 396 -3.44 -9.71 14.36
C HIS A 396 -1.94 -9.54 14.08
N VAL A 397 -1.20 -8.96 15.04
CA VAL A 397 0.23 -8.61 14.88
C VAL A 397 1.17 -9.81 14.74
N LYS A 398 0.90 -10.94 15.43
CA LYS A 398 1.57 -12.24 15.17
C LYS A 398 1.59 -12.58 13.69
N SER A 399 2.74 -13.00 13.20
CA SER A 399 2.91 -13.45 11.83
C SER A 399 1.97 -14.62 11.49
N LEU A 400 1.46 -14.59 10.27
CA LEU A 400 0.83 -15.71 9.60
C LEU A 400 1.87 -16.74 9.17
N GLU A 401 1.43 -17.99 9.14
CA GLU A 401 2.20 -19.10 8.58
C GLU A 401 2.36 -18.95 7.06
N LYS A 402 3.49 -19.41 6.52
CA LYS A 402 3.75 -19.36 5.06
C LYS A 402 2.68 -20.06 4.24
N THR A 403 2.08 -21.13 4.77
CA THR A 403 0.96 -21.87 4.15
C THR A 403 -0.25 -20.97 3.92
N GLN A 404 -0.61 -20.14 4.91
CA GLN A 404 -1.72 -19.19 4.79
C GLN A 404 -1.39 -18.05 3.83
N LEU A 405 -0.15 -17.55 3.84
CA LEU A 405 0.30 -16.53 2.89
C LEU A 405 0.23 -17.05 1.44
N ASN A 406 0.65 -18.30 1.20
CA ASN A 406 0.55 -18.92 -0.12
C ASN A 406 -0.91 -19.13 -0.52
N ASN A 407 -1.77 -19.60 0.39
CA ASN A 407 -3.20 -19.73 0.13
C ASN A 407 -3.84 -18.40 -0.28
N TRP A 408 -3.52 -17.30 0.40
CA TRP A 408 -3.99 -15.97 0.00
C TRP A 408 -3.49 -15.55 -1.39
N LYS A 409 -2.22 -15.81 -1.71
CA LYS A 409 -1.66 -15.51 -3.03
C LYS A 409 -2.38 -16.27 -4.14
N GLU A 410 -2.52 -17.58 -3.96
CA GLU A 410 -3.17 -18.47 -4.92
C GLU A 410 -4.65 -18.13 -5.09
N TYR A 411 -5.34 -17.77 -4.00
CA TYR A 411 -6.75 -17.36 -4.07
C TYR A 411 -6.91 -16.02 -4.80
N LEU A 412 -6.03 -15.05 -4.53
CA LEU A 412 -6.03 -13.78 -5.26
C LEU A 412 -5.75 -14.00 -6.75
N ASP A 413 -4.78 -14.84 -7.10
CA ASP A 413 -4.50 -15.18 -8.50
C ASP A 413 -5.71 -15.85 -9.17
N PHE A 414 -6.37 -16.78 -8.49
CA PHE A 414 -7.58 -17.42 -8.97
C PHE A 414 -8.71 -16.42 -9.28
N GLU A 415 -9.01 -15.48 -8.36
CA GLU A 415 -10.05 -14.47 -8.61
C GLU A 415 -9.62 -13.45 -9.67
N ILE A 416 -8.34 -13.08 -9.77
CA ILE A 416 -7.85 -12.19 -10.84
C ILE A 416 -8.08 -12.82 -12.22
N GLU A 417 -7.91 -14.14 -12.34
CA GLU A 417 -8.06 -14.86 -13.61
C GLU A 417 -9.52 -15.19 -13.96
N ASN A 418 -10.36 -15.49 -12.96
CA ASN A 418 -11.70 -16.08 -13.19
C ASN A 418 -12.86 -15.25 -12.62
N GLY A 419 -12.58 -14.31 -11.73
CA GLY A 419 -13.56 -13.52 -11.00
C GLY A 419 -13.96 -12.23 -11.73
N ILE A 420 -15.07 -11.65 -11.29
CA ILE A 420 -15.44 -10.28 -11.69
C ILE A 420 -14.60 -9.27 -10.91
N PRO A 421 -14.30 -8.08 -11.48
CA PRO A 421 -13.39 -7.14 -10.84
C PRO A 421 -13.84 -6.65 -9.46
N GLU A 422 -15.15 -6.49 -9.23
CA GLU A 422 -15.71 -6.13 -7.92
C GLU A 422 -15.28 -7.15 -6.85
N ARG A 423 -15.36 -8.43 -7.20
CA ARG A 423 -15.01 -9.53 -6.30
C ARG A 423 -13.51 -9.58 -6.02
N VAL A 424 -12.69 -9.28 -7.03
CA VAL A 424 -11.23 -9.18 -6.87
C VAL A 424 -10.88 -8.07 -5.87
N VAL A 425 -11.48 -6.89 -6.02
CA VAL A 425 -11.29 -5.74 -5.10
C VAL A 425 -11.70 -6.12 -3.68
N VAL A 426 -12.89 -6.71 -3.50
CA VAL A 426 -13.35 -7.18 -2.18
C VAL A 426 -12.37 -8.20 -1.59
N LEU A 427 -11.89 -9.18 -2.38
CA LEU A 427 -10.95 -10.17 -1.89
C LEU A 427 -9.60 -9.54 -1.49
N PHE A 428 -9.11 -8.55 -2.23
CA PHE A 428 -7.91 -7.80 -1.86
C PHE A 428 -8.11 -7.07 -0.54
N GLU A 429 -9.21 -6.33 -0.36
CA GLU A 429 -9.48 -5.63 0.91
C GLU A 429 -9.61 -6.61 2.09
N ARG A 430 -10.26 -7.77 1.89
CA ARG A 430 -10.31 -8.87 2.89
C ARG A 430 -8.91 -9.39 3.21
N CYS A 431 -8.10 -9.67 2.20
CA CYS A 431 -6.73 -10.16 2.36
C CYS A 431 -5.89 -9.16 3.17
N LEU A 432 -6.01 -7.86 2.87
CA LEU A 432 -5.27 -6.80 3.53
C LEU A 432 -5.67 -6.61 4.98
N ILE A 433 -6.88 -7.01 5.40
CA ILE A 433 -7.23 -7.06 6.84
C ILE A 433 -6.33 -8.07 7.56
N ALA A 434 -6.27 -9.31 7.10
CA ALA A 434 -5.45 -10.35 7.73
C ALA A 434 -3.94 -10.15 7.52
N CYS A 435 -3.57 -9.60 6.36
CA CYS A 435 -2.20 -9.51 5.85
C CYS A 435 -1.63 -8.08 5.83
N ALA A 436 -2.20 -7.14 6.60
CA ALA A 436 -1.81 -5.71 6.56
C ALA A 436 -0.30 -5.46 6.76
N LEU A 437 0.40 -6.33 7.49
CA LEU A 437 1.83 -6.20 7.80
C LEU A 437 2.76 -6.76 6.69
N TYR A 438 2.20 -7.25 5.58
CA TYR A 438 2.95 -7.89 4.50
C TYR A 438 2.91 -7.04 3.22
N GLU A 439 4.02 -6.34 2.95
CA GLU A 439 4.16 -5.39 1.82
C GLU A 439 3.89 -6.01 0.44
N GLU A 440 4.07 -7.32 0.29
CA GLU A 440 3.85 -8.05 -0.96
C GLU A 440 2.39 -8.01 -1.44
N PHE A 441 1.41 -8.04 -0.52
CA PHE A 441 -0.01 -8.01 -0.90
C PHE A 441 -0.47 -6.60 -1.28
N TRP A 442 0.01 -5.57 -0.58
CA TRP A 442 -0.22 -4.17 -0.96
C TRP A 442 0.35 -3.87 -2.34
N THR A 443 1.58 -4.32 -2.60
CA THR A 443 2.23 -4.14 -3.91
C THR A 443 1.48 -4.88 -5.01
N LYS A 444 0.98 -6.09 -4.73
CA LYS A 444 0.17 -6.85 -5.69
C LYS A 444 -1.16 -6.15 -5.99
N TYR A 445 -1.81 -5.59 -4.98
CA TYR A 445 -3.05 -4.86 -5.14
C TYR A 445 -2.87 -3.57 -5.94
N ALA A 446 -1.85 -2.77 -5.61
CA ALA A 446 -1.48 -1.58 -6.38
C ALA A 446 -1.26 -1.92 -7.86
N LYS A 447 -0.49 -2.97 -8.16
CA LYS A 447 -0.27 -3.44 -9.55
C LYS A 447 -1.55 -3.86 -10.26
N TYR A 448 -2.47 -4.52 -9.55
CA TYR A 448 -3.78 -4.86 -10.13
C TYR A 448 -4.54 -3.60 -10.52
N LEU A 449 -4.57 -2.58 -9.64
CA LEU A 449 -5.29 -1.32 -9.88
C LEU A 449 -4.63 -0.40 -10.90
N GLU A 450 -3.35 -0.54 -11.23
CA GLU A 450 -2.65 0.27 -12.25
C GLU A 450 -3.36 0.27 -13.61
N GLY A 451 -4.03 -0.83 -13.97
CA GLY A 451 -4.80 -0.95 -15.21
C GLY A 451 -6.21 -0.34 -15.15
N TYR A 452 -6.67 0.10 -13.98
CA TYR A 452 -8.06 0.49 -13.75
C TYR A 452 -8.22 1.89 -13.17
N SER A 453 -7.48 2.25 -12.11
CA SER A 453 -7.67 3.53 -11.42
C SER A 453 -6.37 4.03 -10.78
N ILE A 454 -5.85 5.15 -11.28
CA ILE A 454 -4.67 5.83 -10.74
C ILE A 454 -4.92 6.31 -9.30
N ASP A 455 -6.11 6.85 -9.03
CA ASP A 455 -6.49 7.32 -7.69
C ASP A 455 -6.65 6.15 -6.71
N GLY A 456 -7.14 5.01 -7.18
CA GLY A 456 -7.15 3.75 -6.42
C GLY A 456 -5.74 3.32 -6.02
N VAL A 457 -4.79 3.29 -6.95
CA VAL A 457 -3.37 2.96 -6.66
C VAL A 457 -2.78 3.91 -5.62
N ARG A 458 -3.01 5.21 -5.78
CA ARG A 458 -2.56 6.23 -4.82
C ARG A 458 -3.14 5.99 -3.43
N HIS A 459 -4.43 5.70 -3.35
CA HIS A 459 -5.11 5.40 -2.09
C HIS A 459 -4.50 4.16 -1.41
N VAL A 460 -4.25 3.10 -2.16
CA VAL A 460 -3.62 1.86 -1.65
C VAL A 460 -2.23 2.14 -1.10
N TYR A 461 -1.38 2.87 -1.83
CA TYR A 461 -0.05 3.22 -1.34
C TYR A 461 -0.09 4.09 -0.10
N LYS A 462 -0.95 5.12 -0.07
CA LYS A 462 -1.12 6.00 1.09
C LYS A 462 -1.56 5.21 2.32
N LYS A 463 -2.57 4.35 2.19
CA LYS A 463 -3.05 3.47 3.26
C LYS A 463 -1.97 2.51 3.76
N ALA A 464 -1.20 1.92 2.84
CA ALA A 464 -0.10 1.03 3.20
C ALA A 464 1.00 1.79 3.96
N CYS A 465 1.46 2.93 3.44
CA CYS A 465 2.64 3.65 3.92
C CYS A 465 2.36 4.50 5.15
N SER A 466 1.21 5.18 5.22
CA SER A 466 0.88 6.09 6.33
C SER A 466 0.35 5.36 7.57
N THR A 467 -0.27 4.20 7.41
CA THR A 467 -0.96 3.50 8.51
C THR A 467 -0.26 2.20 8.91
N HIS A 468 -0.08 1.27 7.96
CA HIS A 468 0.32 -0.10 8.29
C HIS A 468 1.83 -0.34 8.24
N LEU A 469 2.54 0.28 7.28
CA LEU A 469 3.94 0.00 6.95
C LEU A 469 4.83 1.27 6.89
N PRO A 470 4.79 2.18 7.89
CA PRO A 470 5.52 3.45 7.86
C PRO A 470 7.05 3.29 7.86
N ARG A 471 7.57 2.20 8.43
CA ARG A 471 9.01 1.93 8.52
C ARG A 471 9.56 1.01 7.41
N LYS A 472 8.73 0.58 6.45
CA LYS A 472 9.15 -0.35 5.37
C LYS A 472 9.57 0.43 4.12
N PRO A 473 10.87 0.56 3.81
CA PRO A 473 11.32 1.49 2.77
C PRO A 473 10.86 1.09 1.37
N ALA A 474 10.77 -0.21 1.08
CA ALA A 474 10.52 -0.72 -0.27
C ALA A 474 9.21 -0.21 -0.87
N ILE A 475 8.12 -0.29 -0.11
CA ILE A 475 6.80 0.15 -0.57
C ILE A 475 6.70 1.67 -0.71
N HIS A 476 7.38 2.44 0.15
CA HIS A 476 7.45 3.91 0.02
C HIS A 476 8.25 4.32 -1.21
N LEU A 477 9.32 3.61 -1.55
CA LEU A 477 10.08 3.85 -2.77
C LEU A 477 9.27 3.53 -4.03
N LEU A 478 8.39 2.51 -3.98
CA LEU A 478 7.45 2.22 -5.06
C LEU A 478 6.40 3.33 -5.18
N TRP A 479 5.85 3.79 -4.05
CA TRP A 479 4.88 4.89 -4.05
C TRP A 479 5.48 6.18 -4.62
N ALA A 480 6.68 6.58 -4.18
CA ALA A 480 7.35 7.75 -4.72
C ALA A 480 7.66 7.62 -6.22
N ALA A 481 8.04 6.42 -6.69
CA ALA A 481 8.24 6.17 -8.11
C ALA A 481 6.94 6.25 -8.91
N PHE A 482 5.84 5.75 -8.34
CA PHE A 482 4.51 5.87 -8.93
C PHE A 482 4.09 7.34 -9.06
N GLU A 483 4.20 8.15 -8.01
CA GLU A 483 3.83 9.59 -8.09
C GLU A 483 4.71 10.34 -9.09
N GLU A 484 6.02 10.05 -9.14
CA GLU A 484 6.92 10.61 -10.15
C GLU A 484 6.49 10.22 -11.58
N GLN A 485 6.06 8.98 -11.80
CA GLN A 485 5.54 8.51 -13.09
C GLN A 485 4.23 9.22 -13.48
N GLN A 486 3.37 9.55 -12.52
CA GLN A 486 2.15 10.32 -12.74
C GLN A 486 2.40 11.83 -12.90
N GLY A 487 3.63 12.30 -12.68
CA GLY A 487 4.01 13.71 -12.77
C GLY A 487 3.88 14.50 -11.46
N ASN A 488 3.48 13.86 -10.35
CA ASN A 488 3.35 14.47 -9.03
C ASN A 488 4.70 14.48 -8.29
N VAL A 489 5.66 15.25 -8.81
CA VAL A 489 7.05 15.25 -8.31
C VAL A 489 7.14 15.77 -6.87
N GLU A 490 6.37 16.80 -6.52
CA GLU A 490 6.33 17.39 -5.18
C GLU A 490 5.87 16.38 -4.13
N GLU A 491 4.88 15.56 -4.46
CA GLU A 491 4.42 14.49 -3.57
C GLU A 491 5.50 13.42 -3.41
N ALA A 492 6.14 13.00 -4.51
CA ALA A 492 7.28 12.08 -4.45
C ALA A 492 8.43 12.60 -3.57
N ARG A 493 8.72 13.91 -3.61
CA ARG A 493 9.69 14.55 -2.69
C ARG A 493 9.25 14.46 -1.24
N SER A 494 7.98 14.78 -0.97
CA SER A 494 7.39 14.73 0.37
C SER A 494 7.46 13.32 0.97
N ILE A 495 7.07 12.30 0.20
CA ILE A 495 7.12 10.89 0.60
C ILE A 495 8.54 10.48 0.98
N LEU A 496 9.53 10.76 0.12
CA LEU A 496 10.90 10.36 0.37
C LEU A 496 11.53 11.10 1.56
N LYS A 497 11.15 12.37 1.77
CA LYS A 497 11.58 13.14 2.94
C LYS A 497 10.99 12.56 4.23
N SER A 498 9.68 12.31 4.25
CA SER A 498 9.00 11.70 5.39
C SER A 498 9.57 10.31 5.73
N LEU A 499 9.86 9.49 4.71
CA LEU A 499 10.50 8.19 4.92
C LEU A 499 11.90 8.32 5.54
N GLU A 500 12.68 9.32 5.12
CA GLU A 500 14.00 9.56 5.70
C GLU A 500 13.93 10.02 7.15
N ASP A 501 12.93 10.84 7.50
CA ASP A 501 12.69 11.27 8.88
C ASP A 501 12.30 10.08 9.78
N VAL A 502 11.48 9.15 9.26
CA VAL A 502 11.01 7.95 9.99
C VAL A 502 12.10 6.86 10.08
N VAL A 503 12.92 6.70 9.04
CA VAL A 503 13.96 5.68 8.95
C VAL A 503 15.32 6.32 8.57
N PRO A 504 15.95 7.05 9.50
CA PRO A 504 17.18 7.79 9.22
C PRO A 504 18.38 6.88 8.96
N GLY A 505 19.29 7.34 8.10
CA GLY A 505 20.56 6.65 7.81
C GLY A 505 20.48 5.57 6.71
N LEU A 506 19.35 5.44 6.02
CA LEU A 506 19.22 4.55 4.86
C LEU A 506 19.75 5.23 3.59
N ALA A 507 20.95 4.84 3.16
CA ALA A 507 21.58 5.36 1.95
C ALA A 507 20.69 5.25 0.70
N MET A 508 19.89 4.18 0.57
CA MET A 508 18.96 4.00 -0.56
C MET A 508 17.92 5.12 -0.66
N VAL A 509 17.42 5.64 0.47
CA VAL A 509 16.41 6.70 0.52
C VAL A 509 17.04 8.02 0.08
N ARG A 510 18.18 8.38 0.69
CA ARG A 510 18.93 9.58 0.32
C ARG A 510 19.32 9.57 -1.17
N LEU A 511 19.80 8.43 -1.69
CA LEU A 511 20.13 8.29 -3.10
C LEU A 511 18.90 8.39 -4.02
N ARG A 512 17.73 7.91 -3.60
CA ARG A 512 16.50 8.07 -4.37
C ARG A 512 16.11 9.55 -4.45
N ARG A 513 16.18 10.30 -3.34
CA ARG A 513 15.93 11.76 -3.31
C ARG A 513 16.85 12.51 -4.27
N VAL A 514 18.17 12.24 -4.18
CA VAL A 514 19.17 12.83 -5.08
C VAL A 514 18.89 12.49 -6.55
N SER A 515 18.50 11.25 -6.83
CA SER A 515 18.21 10.81 -8.21
C SER A 515 16.96 11.47 -8.77
N LEU A 516 15.94 11.69 -7.93
CA LEU A 516 14.72 12.41 -8.29
C LEU A 516 15.04 13.86 -8.64
N GLU A 517 15.72 14.61 -7.76
CA GLU A 517 16.12 16.00 -8.06
C GLU A 517 16.96 16.11 -9.34
N ARG A 518 17.84 15.14 -9.56
CA ARG A 518 18.67 15.09 -10.77
C ARG A 518 17.84 14.91 -12.04
N ARG A 519 16.83 14.02 -12.05
CA ARG A 519 15.97 13.80 -13.22
C ARG A 519 15.15 15.03 -13.57
N HIS A 520 14.80 15.84 -12.57
CA HIS A 520 14.05 17.08 -12.75
C HIS A 520 14.93 18.33 -12.91
N GLY A 521 16.26 18.18 -13.01
CA GLY A 521 17.19 19.28 -13.29
C GLY A 521 17.61 20.12 -12.07
N ASN A 522 17.15 19.78 -10.85
CA ASN A 522 17.49 20.46 -9.61
C ASN A 522 18.86 20.01 -9.09
N LEU A 523 19.92 20.33 -9.82
CA LEU A 523 21.27 19.86 -9.53
C LEU A 523 21.85 20.43 -8.24
N GLU A 524 21.45 21.64 -7.85
CA GLU A 524 21.88 22.28 -6.60
C GLU A 524 21.33 21.55 -5.38
N GLU A 525 20.04 21.23 -5.37
CA GLU A 525 19.40 20.43 -4.32
C GLU A 525 20.01 19.02 -4.25
N ALA A 526 20.25 18.39 -5.41
CA ALA A 526 20.90 17.09 -5.47
C ALA A 526 22.32 17.11 -4.86
N GLU A 527 23.08 18.20 -5.05
CA GLU A 527 24.36 18.40 -4.36
C GLU A 527 24.18 18.65 -2.87
N GLY A 528 23.25 19.52 -2.49
CA GLY A 528 22.94 19.87 -1.10
C GLY A 528 22.64 18.62 -0.27
N LEU A 529 21.78 17.73 -0.78
CA LEU A 529 21.42 16.48 -0.13
C LEU A 529 22.61 15.55 0.10
N LEU A 530 23.56 15.48 -0.84
CA LEU A 530 24.77 14.66 -0.69
C LEU A 530 25.77 15.27 0.29
N ARG A 531 25.89 16.60 0.33
CA ARG A 531 26.73 17.29 1.31
C ARG A 531 26.19 17.15 2.72
N GLU A 532 24.89 17.35 2.90
CA GLU A 532 24.20 17.12 4.17
C GLU A 532 24.43 15.68 4.65
N ALA A 533 24.30 14.69 3.75
CA ALA A 533 24.57 13.29 4.08
C ALA A 533 26.03 13.01 4.46
N MET A 534 27.00 13.74 3.89
CA MET A 534 28.42 13.66 4.29
C MET A 534 28.64 14.26 5.69
N GLU A 535 27.93 15.34 6.03
CA GLU A 535 28.01 16.02 7.32
C GLU A 535 27.33 15.21 8.44
N SER A 536 26.19 14.56 8.13
CA SER A 536 25.45 13.73 9.07
C SER A 536 25.95 12.29 9.19
N ALA A 537 26.96 11.90 8.40
CA ALA A 537 27.50 10.55 8.37
C ALA A 537 28.08 10.14 9.73
N LYS A 538 27.81 8.90 10.16
CA LYS A 538 28.24 8.40 11.48
C LYS A 538 29.68 7.92 11.49
N ASN A 539 30.19 7.50 10.33
CA ASN A 539 31.53 6.95 10.19
C ASN A 539 32.21 7.48 8.93
N VAL A 540 33.54 7.41 8.94
CA VAL A 540 34.39 7.89 7.86
C VAL A 540 34.09 7.17 6.55
N THR A 541 33.76 5.87 6.61
CA THR A 541 33.44 5.07 5.43
C THR A 541 32.13 5.51 4.74
N GLU A 542 31.13 5.96 5.51
CA GLU A 542 29.88 6.53 5.01
C GLU A 542 30.11 7.92 4.40
N THR A 543 30.91 8.77 5.04
CA THR A 543 31.34 10.06 4.45
C THR A 543 32.06 9.83 3.11
N SER A 544 32.99 8.88 3.06
CA SER A 544 33.69 8.48 1.83
C SER A 544 32.74 7.97 0.76
N PHE A 545 31.71 7.20 1.14
CA PHE A 545 30.70 6.72 0.21
C PHE A 545 29.92 7.88 -0.44
N TYR A 546 29.40 8.82 0.34
CA TYR A 546 28.66 9.97 -0.20
C TYR A 546 29.57 10.92 -0.99
N ALA A 547 30.83 11.11 -0.57
CA ALA A 547 31.82 11.88 -1.32
C ALA A 547 32.04 11.31 -2.73
N VAL A 548 32.15 9.98 -2.86
CA VAL A 548 32.24 9.31 -4.18
C VAL A 548 31.00 9.59 -5.02
N LYS A 549 29.80 9.55 -4.43
CA LYS A 549 28.54 9.82 -5.16
C LYS A 549 28.46 11.27 -5.62
N LEU A 550 28.88 12.22 -4.78
CA LEU A 550 28.95 13.64 -5.11
C LEU A 550 29.94 13.92 -6.24
N ALA A 551 31.15 13.37 -6.14
CA ALA A 551 32.16 13.51 -7.17
C ALA A 551 31.71 12.93 -8.52
N ARG A 552 31.06 11.75 -8.53
CA ARG A 552 30.50 11.18 -9.76
C ARG A 552 29.42 12.05 -10.39
N GLN A 553 28.55 12.66 -9.58
CA GLN A 553 27.54 13.60 -10.09
C GLN A 553 28.20 14.82 -10.73
N MET A 554 29.16 15.44 -10.03
CA MET A 554 29.90 16.60 -10.54
C MET A 554 30.66 16.28 -11.83
N MET A 555 31.29 15.11 -11.90
CA MET A 555 32.04 14.66 -13.07
C MET A 555 31.12 14.33 -14.26
N LYS A 556 30.16 13.42 -14.09
CA LYS A 556 29.41 12.85 -15.23
C LYS A 556 28.18 13.66 -15.63
N VAL A 557 27.57 14.40 -14.70
CA VAL A 557 26.35 15.18 -14.97
C VAL A 557 26.69 16.64 -15.21
N GLN A 558 27.43 17.27 -14.30
CA GLN A 558 27.75 18.69 -14.38
C GLN A 558 29.02 19.00 -15.19
N ARG A 559 29.79 17.98 -15.59
CA ARG A 559 31.06 18.11 -16.32
C ARG A 559 32.10 18.99 -15.62
N SER A 560 32.05 19.07 -14.29
CA SER A 560 32.94 19.90 -13.48
C SER A 560 34.04 19.05 -12.82
N LEU A 561 35.08 18.73 -13.59
CA LEU A 561 36.20 17.88 -13.14
C LEU A 561 36.96 18.49 -11.95
N SER A 562 37.17 19.81 -11.94
CA SER A 562 37.90 20.50 -10.86
C SER A 562 37.21 20.39 -9.50
N LYS A 563 35.88 20.59 -9.46
CA LYS A 563 35.08 20.42 -8.23
C LYS A 563 35.07 18.95 -7.78
N ALA A 564 34.89 18.01 -8.72
CA ALA A 564 34.89 16.58 -8.41
C ALA A 564 36.24 16.11 -7.84
N ARG A 565 37.36 16.57 -8.43
CA ARG A 565 38.72 16.32 -7.94
C ARG A 565 38.89 16.84 -6.52
N LYS A 566 38.47 18.10 -6.26
CA LYS A 566 38.54 18.69 -4.93
C LYS A 566 37.78 17.85 -3.88
N VAL A 567 36.54 17.44 -4.17
CA VAL A 567 35.74 16.61 -3.26
C VAL A 567 36.44 15.29 -2.94
N LEU A 568 37.04 14.63 -3.95
CA LEU A 568 37.76 13.37 -3.74
C LEU A 568 39.05 13.55 -2.92
N LEU A 569 39.82 14.61 -3.19
CA LEU A 569 41.03 14.91 -2.42
C LEU A 569 40.69 15.22 -0.96
N ASP A 570 39.69 16.09 -0.71
CA ASP A 570 39.21 16.41 0.63
C ASP A 570 38.72 15.14 1.38
N ALA A 571 38.13 14.19 0.67
CA ALA A 571 37.71 12.91 1.23
C ALA A 571 38.90 11.97 1.53
N ILE A 572 39.91 11.92 0.65
CA ILE A 572 41.13 11.11 0.83
C ILE A 572 41.95 11.61 2.02
N GLU A 573 42.00 12.93 2.25
CA GLU A 573 42.67 13.48 3.43
C GLU A 573 42.06 12.98 4.74
N ARG A 574 40.74 12.77 4.75
CA ARG A 574 40.00 12.21 5.90
C ARG A 574 40.05 10.69 5.97
N ASP A 575 40.05 10.01 4.82
CA ASP A 575 40.05 8.55 4.70
C ASP A 575 41.15 8.05 3.75
N GLN A 576 42.34 7.83 4.30
CA GLN A 576 43.47 7.30 3.56
C GLN A 576 43.42 5.77 3.38
N THR A 577 42.38 5.11 3.91
CA THR A 577 42.28 3.65 3.94
C THR A 577 41.34 3.08 2.88
N SER A 578 40.50 3.93 2.26
CA SER A 578 39.50 3.51 1.29
C SER A 578 40.02 3.44 -0.15
N PRO A 579 40.14 2.24 -0.75
CA PRO A 579 40.56 2.09 -2.14
C PRO A 579 39.56 2.72 -3.12
N LYS A 580 38.29 2.81 -2.72
CA LYS A 580 37.23 3.35 -3.58
C LYS A 580 37.45 4.83 -3.89
N LEU A 581 37.99 5.61 -2.96
CA LEU A 581 38.28 7.03 -3.19
C LEU A 581 39.38 7.20 -4.25
N PHE A 582 40.50 6.48 -4.09
CA PHE A 582 41.59 6.49 -5.05
C PHE A 582 41.18 5.98 -6.43
N LEU A 583 40.36 4.92 -6.50
CA LEU A 583 39.85 4.41 -7.77
C LEU A 583 38.98 5.44 -8.50
N ASN A 584 38.13 6.16 -7.78
CA ASN A 584 37.27 7.19 -8.39
C ASN A 584 38.07 8.44 -8.80
N LEU A 585 39.13 8.78 -8.06
CA LEU A 585 40.05 9.86 -8.46
C LEU A 585 40.80 9.47 -9.73
N LEU A 586 41.28 8.23 -9.81
CA LEU A 586 41.94 7.71 -10.99
C LEU A 586 41.00 7.68 -12.20
N GLU A 587 39.75 7.20 -12.05
CA GLU A 587 38.73 7.26 -13.10
C GLU A 587 38.48 8.69 -13.60
N LEU A 588 38.52 9.68 -12.69
CA LEU A 588 38.38 11.09 -13.05
C LEU A 588 39.53 11.55 -13.95
N GLU A 589 40.78 11.26 -13.59
CA GLU A 589 41.94 11.67 -14.39
C GLU A 589 42.00 10.95 -15.75
N TYR A 590 41.63 9.67 -15.78
CA TYR A 590 41.52 8.87 -17.01
C TYR A 590 40.38 9.31 -17.93
N SER A 591 39.38 10.04 -17.42
CA SER A 591 38.27 10.51 -18.24
C SER A 591 38.66 11.65 -19.20
N GLY A 592 39.82 12.29 -18.96
CA GLY A 592 40.41 13.29 -19.85
C GLY A 592 41.36 12.70 -20.87
N ASP A 593 42.15 13.57 -21.51
CA ASP A 593 43.25 13.15 -22.37
C ASP A 593 44.37 12.54 -21.52
N VAL A 594 44.65 11.26 -21.75
CA VAL A 594 45.61 10.46 -20.97
C VAL A 594 47.03 11.01 -21.09
N ALA A 595 47.43 11.54 -22.25
CA ALA A 595 48.76 12.10 -22.45
C ALA A 595 48.89 13.45 -21.74
N GLN A 596 47.83 14.27 -21.73
CA GLN A 596 47.83 15.55 -21.03
C GLN A 596 47.76 15.37 -19.51
N ASN A 597 47.03 14.35 -19.05
CA ASN A 597 46.85 14.05 -17.63
C ASN A 597 47.86 13.05 -17.07
N GLU A 598 48.87 12.62 -17.84
CA GLU A 598 49.85 11.60 -17.43
C GLU A 598 50.45 11.92 -16.05
N ALA A 599 50.87 13.18 -15.83
CA ALA A 599 51.43 13.61 -14.55
C ALA A 599 50.44 13.49 -13.37
N GLU A 600 49.17 13.84 -13.59
CA GLU A 600 48.12 13.75 -12.55
C GLU A 600 47.72 12.30 -12.28
N ILE A 601 47.69 11.45 -13.32
CA ILE A 601 47.45 10.01 -13.20
C ILE A 601 48.55 9.35 -12.37
N LEU A 602 49.82 9.65 -12.67
CA LEU A 602 50.96 9.16 -11.90
C LEU A 602 50.92 9.67 -10.46
N ALA A 603 50.59 10.94 -10.24
CA ALA A 603 50.41 11.49 -8.90
C ALA A 603 49.28 10.78 -8.11
N CYS A 604 48.21 10.33 -8.79
CA CYS A 604 47.15 9.54 -8.16
C CYS A 604 47.65 8.15 -7.76
N PHE A 605 48.40 7.46 -8.63
CA PHE A 605 49.01 6.18 -8.31
C PHE A 605 49.99 6.30 -7.14
N ASP A 606 50.89 7.28 -7.17
CA ASP A 606 51.88 7.49 -6.11
C ASP A 606 51.21 7.78 -4.76
N ARG A 607 50.15 8.60 -4.75
CA ARG A 607 49.36 8.87 -3.55
C ARG A 607 48.69 7.60 -3.02
N ALA A 608 48.16 6.74 -3.90
CA ALA A 608 47.57 5.47 -3.51
C ALA A 608 48.61 4.50 -2.91
N LEU A 609 49.83 4.46 -3.46
CA LEU A 609 50.91 3.59 -2.99
C LEU A 609 51.49 4.05 -1.64
N GLN A 610 51.51 5.35 -1.39
CA GLN A 610 51.96 5.96 -0.12
C GLN A 610 50.88 5.98 0.97
N SER A 611 49.65 5.60 0.64
CA SER A 611 48.52 5.62 1.58
C SER A 611 48.59 4.53 2.65
N GLN A 612 47.70 4.62 3.65
CA GLN A 612 47.52 3.63 4.71
C GLN A 612 46.60 2.46 4.29
N MET A 613 46.35 2.28 2.99
CA MET A 613 45.54 1.18 2.47
C MET A 613 46.16 -0.20 2.74
N PRO A 614 45.33 -1.25 2.81
CA PRO A 614 45.81 -2.63 2.89
C PRO A 614 46.83 -2.94 1.80
N LEU A 615 47.86 -3.72 2.15
CA LEU A 615 48.96 -4.05 1.24
C LEU A 615 48.46 -4.67 -0.08
N GLU A 616 47.42 -5.49 -0.03
CA GLU A 616 46.79 -6.08 -1.22
C GLU A 616 46.21 -5.01 -2.16
N SER A 617 45.54 -3.99 -1.61
CA SER A 617 45.01 -2.89 -2.40
C SER A 617 46.14 -2.05 -2.99
N ARG A 618 47.18 -1.73 -2.21
CA ARG A 618 48.35 -0.99 -2.71
C ARG A 618 49.08 -1.75 -3.82
N LEU A 619 49.22 -3.07 -3.69
CA LEU A 619 49.82 -3.92 -4.70
C LEU A 619 49.00 -3.91 -6.00
N LEU A 620 47.68 -3.94 -5.91
CA LEU A 620 46.80 -3.82 -7.08
C LEU A 620 46.92 -2.45 -7.77
N PHE A 621 47.07 -1.36 -7.02
CA PHE A 621 47.36 -0.04 -7.61
C PHE A 621 48.74 0.00 -8.26
N CYS A 622 49.74 -0.69 -7.71
CA CYS A 622 51.08 -0.76 -8.29
C CYS A 622 51.07 -1.54 -9.61
N GLN A 623 50.35 -2.67 -9.67
CA GLN A 623 50.14 -3.42 -10.91
C GLN A 623 49.48 -2.56 -11.99
N ARG A 624 48.41 -1.83 -11.63
CA ARG A 624 47.75 -0.90 -12.57
C ARG A 624 48.64 0.25 -13.02
N LYS A 625 49.53 0.75 -12.15
CA LYS A 625 50.53 1.77 -12.51
C LYS A 625 51.50 1.25 -13.57
N VAL A 626 51.95 0.01 -13.44
CA VAL A 626 52.82 -0.66 -14.42
C VAL A 626 52.08 -0.85 -15.75
N GLU A 627 50.86 -1.39 -15.72
CA GLU A 627 50.02 -1.55 -16.92
C GLU A 627 49.83 -0.22 -17.65
N PHE A 628 49.50 0.85 -16.91
CA PHE A 628 49.36 2.19 -17.47
C PHE A 628 50.63 2.71 -18.17
N LEU A 629 51.78 2.56 -17.52
CA LEU A 629 53.06 3.03 -18.05
C LEU A 629 53.54 2.18 -19.24
N GLU A 630 53.17 0.91 -19.31
CA GLU A 630 53.45 0.04 -20.46
C GLU A 630 52.60 0.45 -21.68
N ASP A 631 51.32 0.75 -21.46
CA ASP A 631 50.38 1.11 -22.54
C ASP A 631 50.55 2.56 -23.03
N PHE A 632 50.81 3.50 -22.12
CA PHE A 632 50.73 4.94 -22.39
C PHE A 632 51.94 5.76 -21.95
N GLY A 633 52.92 5.15 -21.26
CA GLY A 633 54.03 5.88 -20.63
C GLY A 633 54.94 6.57 -21.65
N SER A 634 55.34 7.81 -21.34
CA SER A 634 56.25 8.59 -22.18
C SER A 634 57.75 8.34 -21.90
N ASP A 635 58.10 7.83 -20.71
CA ASP A 635 59.48 7.58 -20.28
C ASP A 635 59.67 6.15 -19.72
N ILE A 636 60.52 5.38 -20.40
CA ILE A 636 60.89 4.01 -20.02
C ILE A 636 61.51 3.92 -18.63
N ASN A 637 62.20 4.96 -18.15
CA ASN A 637 62.81 4.95 -16.83
C ASN A 637 61.76 4.94 -15.71
N VAL A 638 60.62 5.62 -15.94
CA VAL A 638 59.49 5.63 -14.99
C VAL A 638 58.83 4.26 -14.94
N LEU A 639 58.73 3.57 -16.07
CA LEU A 639 58.23 2.18 -16.15
C LEU A 639 59.14 1.21 -15.40
N VAL A 640 60.46 1.28 -15.61
CA VAL A 640 61.44 0.44 -14.88
C VAL A 640 61.33 0.66 -13.37
N ALA A 641 61.25 1.91 -12.91
CA ALA A 641 61.07 2.22 -11.50
C ALA A 641 59.76 1.65 -10.93
N ALA A 642 58.67 1.67 -11.69
CA ALA A 642 57.39 1.08 -11.29
C ALA A 642 57.46 -0.46 -11.18
N TYR A 643 58.19 -1.14 -12.08
CA TYR A 643 58.43 -2.58 -11.97
C TYR A 643 59.23 -2.95 -10.71
N GLU A 644 60.28 -2.18 -10.37
CA GLU A 644 61.06 -2.37 -9.14
C GLU A 644 60.21 -2.16 -7.88
N GLU A 645 59.34 -1.14 -7.88
CA GLU A 645 58.38 -0.88 -6.79
C GLU A 645 57.39 -2.03 -6.62
N ASN A 646 56.86 -2.58 -7.72
CA ASN A 646 55.95 -3.72 -7.72
C ASN A 646 56.61 -4.99 -7.17
N GLU A 647 57.84 -5.30 -7.61
CA GLU A 647 58.59 -6.46 -7.11
C GLU A 647 58.85 -6.36 -5.61
N LYS A 648 59.16 -5.15 -5.11
CA LYS A 648 59.35 -4.89 -3.68
C LYS A 648 58.06 -5.14 -2.88
N LEU A 649 56.92 -4.61 -3.33
CA LEU A 649 55.63 -4.81 -2.68
C LEU A 649 55.17 -6.28 -2.71
N GLN A 650 55.46 -7.00 -3.79
CA GLN A 650 55.19 -8.44 -3.89
C GLN A 650 56.00 -9.24 -2.86
N LYS A 651 57.30 -8.98 -2.76
CA LYS A 651 58.16 -9.61 -1.73
C LYS A 651 57.68 -9.31 -0.31
N GLU A 652 57.23 -8.08 -0.04
CA GLU A 652 56.64 -7.71 1.25
C GLU A 652 55.36 -8.50 1.54
N SER A 653 54.49 -8.66 0.54
CA SER A 653 53.24 -9.44 0.61
C SER A 653 53.51 -10.93 0.88
N GLU A 654 54.44 -11.54 0.14
CA GLU A 654 54.86 -12.93 0.35
C GLU A 654 55.48 -13.15 1.74
N SER A 655 56.32 -12.22 2.19
CA SER A 655 56.95 -12.30 3.51
C SER A 655 55.93 -12.19 4.65
N SER A 656 54.87 -11.41 4.46
CA SER A 656 53.77 -11.26 5.41
C SER A 656 52.89 -12.53 5.44
N LYS A 657 52.62 -13.14 4.29
CA LYS A 657 51.92 -14.44 4.20
C LYS A 657 52.69 -15.56 4.90
N ARG A 658 54.00 -15.67 4.67
CA ARG A 658 54.86 -16.67 5.35
C ARG A 658 54.94 -16.47 6.87
N LYS A 659 54.85 -15.23 7.36
CA LYS A 659 54.81 -14.92 8.80
C LYS A 659 53.46 -15.29 9.44
N ALA A 660 52.35 -15.10 8.72
CA ALA A 660 51.01 -15.49 9.20
C ALA A 660 50.87 -17.03 9.29
N GLU A 661 51.45 -17.76 8.33
CA GLU A 661 51.43 -19.23 8.28
C GLU A 661 52.30 -19.88 9.38
N ASN A 662 53.37 -19.21 9.81
CA ASN A 662 54.21 -19.65 10.94
C ASN A 662 53.66 -19.27 12.32
N GLY A 663 52.60 -18.45 12.40
CA GLY A 663 52.00 -17.98 13.66
C GLY A 663 50.86 -18.85 14.18
N SER A 664 50.37 -19.82 13.41
CA SER A 664 49.25 -20.71 13.75
C SER A 664 49.71 -22.08 14.27
N GLN A 665 50.64 -22.11 15.22
CA GLN A 665 50.84 -23.27 16.09
C GLN A 665 50.35 -22.91 17.50
N GLU A 666 49.06 -23.13 17.77
CA GLU A 666 48.59 -23.23 19.15
C GLU A 666 49.07 -24.57 19.76
N PRO A 667 49.49 -24.57 21.04
CA PRO A 667 49.84 -25.79 21.75
C PRO A 667 48.56 -26.53 22.18
N ASP A 668 48.42 -27.74 21.67
CA ASP A 668 47.38 -28.71 22.00
C ASP A 668 47.55 -29.23 23.44
N ALA A 669 46.58 -28.96 24.34
CA ALA A 669 46.46 -29.71 25.59
C ALA A 669 45.03 -29.76 26.16
N LYS A 670 44.45 -30.95 25.98
CA LYS A 670 43.47 -31.68 26.82
C LYS A 670 41.96 -31.46 26.58
N ARG A 671 41.45 -32.35 25.72
CA ARG A 671 40.08 -32.90 25.69
C ARG A 671 39.61 -33.41 27.06
N GLN A 672 38.34 -33.15 27.39
CA GLN A 672 37.48 -34.11 28.10
C GLN A 672 36.04 -34.03 27.54
N ARG A 673 35.27 -35.09 27.78
CA ARG A 673 34.35 -35.80 26.88
C ARG A 673 32.90 -35.76 27.38
N MET A 674 31.94 -35.83 26.42
CA MET A 674 30.49 -36.19 26.55
C MET A 674 29.61 -35.14 27.26
N GLU A 675 28.35 -34.88 26.87
CA GLU A 675 27.30 -35.77 26.39
C GLU A 675 26.19 -34.99 25.62
N ASP A 676 25.40 -35.71 24.84
CA ASP A 676 24.22 -35.27 24.06
C ASP A 676 23.01 -35.01 24.98
N GLY A 677 22.13 -34.07 24.62
CA GLY A 677 20.97 -33.67 25.42
C GLY A 677 20.08 -32.62 24.75
N THR A 678 18.93 -33.08 24.24
CA THR A 678 17.82 -32.39 23.58
C THR A 678 17.09 -31.29 24.37
N LEU A 679 16.50 -30.36 23.60
CA LEU A 679 15.30 -29.50 23.81
C LEU A 679 15.43 -28.18 24.57
N GLY A 680 14.95 -27.11 23.91
CA GLY A 680 14.66 -25.80 24.50
C GLY A 680 14.36 -24.73 23.45
N ASP A 681 13.14 -24.75 22.91
CA ASP A 681 12.55 -23.73 22.04
C ASP A 681 12.53 -22.35 22.73
N VAL A 682 13.19 -21.33 22.16
CA VAL A 682 13.10 -19.93 22.58
C VAL A 682 13.11 -19.02 21.35
N SER A 683 11.90 -18.62 20.93
CA SER A 683 11.52 -17.26 20.55
C SER A 683 12.58 -16.42 19.81
N ALA A 684 12.60 -16.53 18.48
CA ALA A 684 13.22 -15.54 17.61
C ALA A 684 12.35 -14.26 17.59
N ALA A 685 12.69 -13.28 18.44
CA ALA A 685 12.31 -11.90 18.19
C ALA A 685 13.05 -11.42 16.93
N ALA A 686 12.29 -10.93 15.95
CA ALA A 686 12.84 -10.39 14.72
C ALA A 686 13.66 -9.14 15.02
N ASP A 687 14.95 -9.17 14.70
CA ASP A 687 15.85 -8.03 14.78
C ASP A 687 15.51 -7.03 13.65
N PRO A 688 15.09 -5.79 13.95
CA PRO A 688 14.76 -4.77 12.95
C PRO A 688 15.95 -4.42 12.03
N ASN A 689 17.18 -4.72 12.46
CA ASN A 689 18.39 -4.30 11.75
C ASN A 689 18.78 -5.24 10.59
N ALA A 690 18.17 -6.42 10.50
CA ALA A 690 18.46 -7.40 9.44
C ALA A 690 17.98 -6.95 8.04
N SER A 691 16.91 -6.15 7.97
CA SER A 691 16.44 -5.58 6.68
C SER A 691 17.38 -4.52 6.12
N SER A 692 18.04 -3.72 6.98
CA SER A 692 19.01 -2.70 6.56
C SER A 692 20.24 -3.35 5.91
N ALA A 693 20.74 -4.46 6.46
CA ALA A 693 21.87 -5.19 5.89
C ALA A 693 21.53 -5.86 4.54
N ALA A 694 20.33 -6.44 4.41
CA ALA A 694 19.89 -7.09 3.17
C ALA A 694 19.64 -6.09 2.03
N TYR A 695 19.05 -4.93 2.30
CA TYR A 695 18.82 -3.89 1.29
C TYR A 695 20.10 -3.15 0.89
N ASN A 696 21.03 -2.93 1.82
CA ASN A 696 22.37 -2.42 1.48
C ASN A 696 23.16 -3.41 0.61
N SER A 697 22.91 -4.72 0.74
CA SER A 697 23.50 -5.76 -0.11
C SER A 697 22.98 -5.72 -1.56
N TRP A 698 21.67 -5.49 -1.78
CA TRP A 698 21.08 -5.33 -3.11
C TRP A 698 21.70 -4.16 -3.90
N TYR A 699 22.06 -3.07 -3.22
CA TYR A 699 22.76 -1.93 -3.84
C TYR A 699 24.25 -2.19 -4.14
N GLN A 700 24.92 -3.12 -3.44
CA GLN A 700 26.27 -3.54 -3.85
C GLN A 700 26.25 -4.25 -5.22
N GLN A 701 25.13 -4.91 -5.57
CA GLN A 701 24.97 -5.61 -6.85
C GLN A 701 24.70 -4.64 -8.02
N TYR A 702 23.94 -3.56 -7.79
CA TYR A 702 23.79 -2.47 -8.79
C TYR A 702 25.04 -1.58 -8.92
N GLY A 703 25.95 -1.63 -7.94
CA GLY A 703 27.28 -1.03 -8.01
C GLY A 703 28.26 -1.75 -8.96
N GLY A 704 27.93 -2.95 -9.43
CA GLY A 704 28.76 -3.74 -10.35
C GLY A 704 28.72 -3.28 -11.81
N TRP A 705 27.71 -2.51 -12.21
CA TRP A 705 27.53 -2.08 -13.62
C TRP A 705 28.44 -0.92 -14.06
N GLY A 706 29.33 -0.44 -13.19
CA GLY A 706 30.37 0.53 -13.52
C GLY A 706 31.80 -0.04 -13.54
N GLN A 707 31.97 -1.36 -13.34
CA GLN A 707 33.29 -1.96 -13.16
C GLN A 707 33.95 -2.48 -14.46
N ASN A 708 33.22 -2.51 -15.58
CA ASN A 708 33.72 -3.07 -16.83
C ASN A 708 33.76 -2.00 -17.93
N SER A 709 34.84 -1.25 -18.00
CA SER A 709 35.19 -0.51 -19.22
C SER A 709 36.67 -0.21 -19.28
N TRP A 710 37.52 -1.24 -19.33
CA TRP A 710 38.82 -1.22 -20.03
C TRP A 710 39.07 -2.65 -20.53
N GLY A 711 39.39 -2.79 -21.82
CA GLY A 711 39.14 -3.99 -22.61
C GLY A 711 39.82 -5.28 -22.13
N GLN A 712 39.10 -6.40 -22.21
CA GLN A 712 39.71 -7.71 -22.34
C GLN A 712 38.92 -8.57 -23.33
N TYR A 713 39.53 -8.77 -24.50
CA TYR A 713 39.29 -9.91 -25.37
C TYR A 713 39.79 -11.17 -24.64
N ASN A 714 38.91 -12.08 -24.23
CA ASN A 714 39.03 -13.50 -24.59
C ASN A 714 37.86 -14.37 -24.07
N GLN A 715 37.17 -14.94 -25.07
CA GLN A 715 36.86 -16.36 -25.21
C GLN A 715 35.77 -17.01 -24.32
N TYR A 716 34.58 -17.08 -24.93
CA TYR A 716 33.62 -18.17 -24.75
C TYR A 716 34.29 -19.55 -24.91
N ALA A 717 34.19 -20.41 -23.90
CA ALA A 717 34.10 -21.86 -24.08
C ALA A 717 33.60 -22.57 -22.81
N GLN A 718 32.61 -23.45 -23.00
CA GLN A 718 32.24 -24.61 -22.17
C GLN A 718 31.42 -24.40 -20.88
N TYR A 719 30.09 -24.34 -21.07
CA TYR A 719 29.19 -25.16 -20.26
C TYR A 719 28.77 -26.36 -21.13
N ASN A 720 29.18 -27.57 -20.75
CA ASN A 720 28.60 -28.81 -21.28
C ASN A 720 28.01 -29.61 -20.13
N GLN A 721 26.80 -30.10 -20.37
CA GLN A 721 25.92 -30.77 -19.44
C GLN A 721 26.49 -32.11 -18.92
N TYR A 722 26.19 -32.43 -17.67
CA TYR A 722 26.33 -33.77 -17.10
C TYR A 722 24.96 -34.47 -17.12
N TYR A 723 24.86 -35.55 -17.90
CA TYR A 723 23.88 -36.63 -17.72
C TYR A 723 24.64 -37.88 -17.24
N PRO A 724 24.13 -38.64 -16.26
CA PRO A 724 24.75 -39.91 -15.84
C PRO A 724 24.36 -41.05 -16.79
N PRO A 725 25.21 -42.09 -16.99
CA PRO A 725 24.88 -43.23 -17.84
C PRO A 725 24.07 -44.31 -17.10
N PRO A 726 23.27 -45.14 -17.80
CA PRO A 726 22.60 -46.33 -17.25
C PRO A 726 23.54 -47.56 -17.26
N PRO A 727 23.15 -48.69 -16.61
CA PRO A 727 24.08 -49.60 -15.93
C PRO A 727 24.59 -50.76 -16.78
N THR A 728 25.71 -51.33 -16.32
CA THR A 728 26.01 -52.77 -16.35
C THR A 728 26.34 -53.24 -14.95
#